data_AF-U4LKJ7-F1
#
_entry.id   AF-U4LKJ7-F1
#
_cell.length_a   1.000
_cell.length_b   1.000
_cell.length_c   1.000
_cell.angle_alpha   90.00
_cell.angle_beta   90.00
_cell.angle_gamma   90.00
#
_symmetry.space_group_name_H-M   'P 1'
#
loop_
_entity.id
_entity.type
_entity.pdbx_description
1 polymer ?
#
loop_
_entity_poly.entity_id
_entity_poly.type
_entity_poly.pdbx_seq_one_letter_code
_entity_poly.pdbx_strand_id
1 'polypeptide(L)'
;MGSFPMNPAPIARSIVKLALNTLTPSSRASIHHRASISIFLKNKMTDLDALFKKPALPGASASSRKRKLAPGADALAAYKSARLEESTSREPTVEDEEDDSAPPNLPSDFFDAPEEDAEGGRFFGGGVTDKQAEIFDYMEEAEKEVKQEKIDTSWLRKKAIGFEKLINKNAEQRGKWEDEPHKFMQSEEDLDTEIKTFSILSEHPELFEEFRKLGSLGSLVKLLAHENTDIAVDVVEVISELTDDEVEAEQDQWNALVDGMVEEDLLDMLVQNLDRLNDGSESDRSGVYHTLSVFENLASQPTLAETMVKETKIMEWLLKRIQVRESPLSQNKQYAAEILAILLQSSKANRIKFIELDGVDICLQLLAPYRKRDPVKGGDEEEFVENVFDSIMCVVDEPEGKQKFVEAEGVQLALIMLREGKMSKPRALRVLDHAISSVQDVSVAIKVVEEAGLKTLFGMFMKKQEPRNIEHLLGIFTYLLRLLPQGSAPRIRTLAKFVENDYAKIIRVLEIRKGYSTKLGKVEAEIEDQRKGLDQDEIEEMAEEWLSKRLDAGLFAIQMTDLILAWLCTEDQGAKKKIAASLDTDQIRKTLQESITLMGDEDLDADQELTKDMLTALITYPTDPAAPVANTTPATDAQDAVATTTALIADATIVNADDASDDEVEGAALAGPRATLVQEDGPAPEQIPDDEDLLDEYPADTTEIHLENCRIMAIPSLKLTRFPGLTRLCLRKNQISRLKGLEEMIGLTDLDLYDNNIPKIRGLDNLTELESLDLSYNLFKKVQNLGALKKLKNLYLIQNEIKEIQGLEELLELENLEFGANNIKEIRNIEHLVKLEQLWLGTNAITELKGLHTLTNLKILSIQSNRLTEIKGLENLVNLEELHISYNRITKLSGLSTLTKLSVIDISSNKIEHLEGLENNKQLTELWASNNKLSSFAEVEQQLGKKWINPETGEEEYEKKELTTVYFEGNPLQREAGANYVNKVRLALPLIKQIDATMVRY
;
A
#
# COMPACT_ATOMS: atom_id res chain seq x y z
N MET A 1 74.34 26.60 2.05
CA MET A 1 74.55 26.78 0.60
C MET A 1 73.64 25.74 -0.05
N GLY A 2 72.51 26.05 -0.70
CA GLY A 2 72.34 26.90 -1.89
C GLY A 2 72.37 26.00 -3.14
N SER A 3 71.45 26.05 -4.12
CA SER A 3 70.27 26.90 -4.33
C SER A 3 69.29 26.31 -5.38
N PHE A 4 68.11 26.92 -5.52
CA PHE A 4 67.17 26.91 -6.68
C PHE A 4 67.85 27.08 -8.08
N PRO A 5 67.15 26.95 -9.26
CA PRO A 5 65.77 26.47 -9.56
C PRO A 5 65.57 25.60 -10.87
N MET A 6 64.30 25.33 -11.23
CA MET A 6 63.69 25.14 -12.58
C MET A 6 63.69 23.78 -13.33
N ASN A 7 62.51 23.13 -13.33
CA ASN A 7 61.63 22.73 -14.46
C ASN A 7 62.24 22.56 -15.88
N PRO A 8 61.96 21.43 -16.55
CA PRO A 8 61.48 21.49 -17.94
C PRO A 8 60.40 20.46 -18.36
N ALA A 9 59.53 20.89 -19.29
CA ALA A 9 58.79 20.10 -20.28
C ALA A 9 58.88 20.86 -21.63
N PRO A 10 58.89 20.24 -22.84
CA PRO A 10 57.87 19.26 -23.27
C PRO A 10 58.31 18.15 -24.27
N ILE A 11 57.56 17.03 -24.31
CA ILE A 11 57.63 16.03 -25.43
C ILE A 11 56.25 15.71 -26.04
N ALA A 12 55.15 15.87 -25.30
CA ALA A 12 53.81 15.33 -25.63
C ALA A 12 53.01 16.00 -26.78
N ARG A 13 53.64 16.70 -27.75
CA ARG A 13 52.93 17.38 -28.85
C ARG A 13 53.11 16.82 -30.26
N SER A 14 54.02 15.87 -30.48
CA SER A 14 54.27 15.31 -31.83
C SER A 14 53.39 14.09 -32.17
N ILE A 15 52.95 13.30 -31.19
CA ILE A 15 52.27 12.01 -31.42
C ILE A 15 50.83 12.21 -31.92
N VAL A 16 50.06 13.12 -31.30
CA VAL A 16 48.64 13.38 -31.65
C VAL A 16 48.46 13.81 -33.12
N LYS A 17 49.49 14.44 -33.72
CA LYS A 17 49.40 14.97 -35.09
C LYS A 17 49.56 13.93 -36.20
N LEU A 18 49.95 12.69 -35.86
CA LEU A 18 50.09 11.57 -36.80
C LEU A 18 48.82 10.71 -36.92
N ALA A 19 48.01 10.61 -35.87
CA ALA A 19 46.80 9.77 -35.85
C ALA A 19 45.60 10.33 -36.63
N LEU A 20 45.58 11.63 -36.98
CA LEU A 20 44.43 12.31 -37.58
C LEU A 20 44.37 12.27 -39.13
N ASN A 21 45.31 11.58 -39.78
CA ASN A 21 45.43 11.48 -41.24
C ASN A 21 45.02 10.13 -41.83
N THR A 22 44.55 9.18 -41.02
CA THR A 22 44.18 7.81 -41.44
C THR A 22 42.68 7.50 -41.41
N LEU A 23 41.83 8.49 -41.12
CA LEU A 23 40.37 8.34 -41.01
C LEU A 23 39.63 8.80 -42.27
N THR A 24 38.51 8.14 -42.57
CA THR A 24 37.73 8.31 -43.81
C THR A 24 36.81 9.54 -43.78
N PRO A 25 36.27 9.99 -44.93
CA PRO A 25 35.41 11.18 -44.96
C PRO A 25 34.17 11.10 -44.06
N SER A 26 33.56 9.91 -43.93
CA SER A 26 32.39 9.69 -43.08
C SER A 26 32.68 9.96 -41.60
N SER A 27 33.85 9.54 -41.09
CA SER A 27 34.24 9.77 -39.69
C SER A 27 34.53 11.24 -39.37
N ARG A 28 34.73 12.12 -40.37
CA ARG A 28 34.84 13.58 -40.15
C ARG A 28 33.49 14.29 -39.99
N ALA A 29 32.41 13.77 -40.57
CA ALA A 29 31.08 14.38 -40.47
C ALA A 29 30.52 14.25 -39.03
N SER A 30 30.59 13.05 -38.44
CA SER A 30 30.09 12.76 -37.10
C SER A 30 30.73 13.64 -36.00
N ILE A 31 32.04 13.92 -36.12
CA ILE A 31 32.79 14.76 -35.17
C ILE A 31 32.29 16.22 -35.19
N HIS A 32 31.96 16.77 -36.36
CA HIS A 32 31.42 18.13 -36.47
C HIS A 32 30.00 18.28 -35.91
N HIS A 33 29.19 17.21 -35.96
CA HIS A 33 27.85 17.23 -35.37
C HIS A 33 27.92 17.20 -33.82
N ARG A 34 28.72 16.29 -33.25
CA ARG A 34 28.94 16.19 -31.79
C ARG A 34 29.53 17.48 -31.19
N ALA A 35 30.46 18.14 -31.89
CA ALA A 35 31.01 19.42 -31.45
C ALA A 35 29.96 20.55 -31.37
N SER A 36 29.03 20.60 -32.34
CA SER A 36 27.99 21.64 -32.41
C SER A 36 26.98 21.53 -31.26
N ILE A 37 26.59 20.31 -30.88
CA ILE A 37 25.64 20.07 -29.77
C ILE A 37 26.27 20.45 -28.42
N SER A 38 27.54 20.11 -28.20
CA SER A 38 28.27 20.48 -26.97
C SER A 38 28.39 22.00 -26.78
N ILE A 39 28.54 22.76 -27.86
CA ILE A 39 28.58 24.24 -27.83
C ILE A 39 27.20 24.84 -27.55
N PHE A 40 26.12 24.22 -28.06
CA PHE A 40 24.75 24.69 -27.80
C PHE A 40 24.34 24.52 -26.33
N LEU A 41 24.71 23.39 -25.71
CA LEU A 41 24.43 23.11 -24.28
C LEU A 41 25.28 23.98 -23.32
N LYS A 42 26.56 24.22 -23.63
CA LYS A 42 27.43 25.04 -22.74
C LYS A 42 27.05 26.51 -22.63
N ASN A 43 26.27 27.05 -23.58
CA ASN A 43 25.86 28.47 -23.58
C ASN A 43 24.58 28.79 -22.77
N LYS A 44 24.08 27.86 -21.93
CA LYS A 44 23.02 28.14 -20.94
C LYS A 44 23.45 27.96 -19.48
N MET A 45 24.72 27.64 -19.22
CA MET A 45 25.23 27.37 -17.88
C MET A 45 25.80 28.65 -17.23
N THR A 46 24.94 29.54 -16.76
CA THR A 46 25.33 30.77 -16.05
C THR A 46 24.51 31.03 -14.80
N ASP A 47 25.18 30.94 -13.65
CA ASP A 47 24.86 31.57 -12.37
C ASP A 47 23.49 31.27 -11.73
N LEU A 48 23.48 30.33 -10.76
CA LEU A 48 22.28 29.94 -10.02
C LEU A 48 21.70 31.09 -9.16
N ASP A 49 22.52 32.07 -8.76
CA ASP A 49 22.08 33.23 -7.96
C ASP A 49 21.16 34.18 -8.75
N ALA A 50 21.18 34.10 -10.08
CA ALA A 50 20.30 34.91 -10.93
C ALA A 50 18.81 34.58 -10.76
N LEU A 51 18.45 33.38 -10.29
CA LEU A 51 17.06 32.97 -10.09
C LEU A 51 16.35 33.69 -8.92
N PHE A 52 17.10 34.34 -8.01
CA PHE A 52 16.55 34.83 -6.74
C PHE A 52 16.18 36.32 -6.70
N LYS A 53 16.24 37.04 -7.83
CA LYS A 53 15.86 38.46 -7.92
C LYS A 53 14.43 38.65 -8.45
N LYS A 54 13.50 39.01 -7.56
CA LYS A 54 12.12 39.38 -7.91
C LYS A 54 12.09 40.56 -8.89
N PRO A 55 11.27 40.51 -9.96
CA PRO A 55 10.88 41.70 -10.71
C PRO A 55 10.11 42.69 -9.81
N ALA A 56 10.36 43.98 -9.98
CA ALA A 56 9.61 45.04 -9.30
C ALA A 56 8.36 45.43 -10.10
N LEU A 57 7.22 45.59 -9.42
CA LEU A 57 6.00 46.16 -9.99
C LEU A 57 5.92 47.67 -9.68
N PRO A 58 5.54 48.53 -10.65
CA PRO A 58 5.12 49.91 -10.38
C PRO A 58 3.87 49.92 -9.47
N GLY A 59 3.70 50.95 -8.64
CA GLY A 59 2.69 50.94 -7.57
C GLY A 59 1.91 52.24 -7.36
N ALA A 60 1.32 52.33 -6.15
CA ALA A 60 0.32 53.30 -5.68
C ALA A 60 -1.14 52.98 -6.12
N SER A 61 -2.20 53.17 -5.30
CA SER A 61 -2.27 53.86 -4.00
C SER A 61 -3.41 53.37 -3.06
N ALA A 62 -3.42 53.89 -1.82
CA ALA A 62 -4.60 54.11 -0.96
C ALA A 62 -5.31 52.96 -0.19
N SER A 63 -4.70 52.53 0.92
CA SER A 63 -5.28 52.56 2.29
C SER A 63 -6.67 51.96 2.66
N SER A 64 -6.61 50.86 3.43
CA SER A 64 -7.13 50.74 4.84
C SER A 64 -8.37 49.88 5.21
N ARG A 65 -8.23 49.19 6.36
CA ARG A 65 -9.24 48.75 7.37
C ARG A 65 -10.22 47.57 7.11
N LYS A 66 -9.94 46.47 7.84
CA LYS A 66 -10.85 45.74 8.77
C LYS A 66 -12.15 45.08 8.23
N ARG A 67 -12.13 43.74 8.02
CA ARG A 67 -12.75 42.67 8.86
C ARG A 67 -13.13 41.38 8.09
N LYS A 68 -13.16 40.28 8.86
CA LYS A 68 -13.91 39.00 8.72
C LYS A 68 -13.94 38.29 7.34
N LEU A 69 -13.49 37.04 7.38
CA LEU A 69 -13.90 35.98 6.46
C LEU A 69 -15.37 35.58 6.72
N ALA A 70 -16.08 35.24 5.65
CA ALA A 70 -17.27 34.40 5.59
C ALA A 70 -17.31 33.77 4.17
N PRO A 71 -17.84 32.55 3.97
CA PRO A 71 -17.66 31.82 2.70
C PRO A 71 -18.68 32.20 1.62
N GLY A 72 -18.26 32.13 0.36
CA GLY A 72 -19.11 31.79 -0.78
C GLY A 72 -18.83 30.32 -1.16
N ALA A 73 -19.82 29.45 -1.34
CA ALA A 73 -20.96 29.50 -2.25
C ALA A 73 -20.58 29.00 -3.67
N ASP A 74 -20.65 27.67 -3.78
CA ASP A 74 -21.08 26.85 -4.91
C ASP A 74 -20.79 27.33 -6.36
N ALA A 75 -20.07 26.49 -7.11
CA ALA A 75 -19.69 26.72 -8.50
C ALA A 75 -20.61 26.03 -9.54
N LEU A 76 -21.73 25.42 -9.14
CA LEU A 76 -22.63 24.67 -10.02
C LEU A 76 -23.79 25.50 -10.63
N ALA A 77 -23.67 26.83 -10.67
CA ALA A 77 -24.76 27.75 -11.01
C ALA A 77 -24.45 28.73 -12.18
N ALA A 78 -23.67 28.31 -13.19
CA ALA A 78 -23.09 29.25 -14.17
C ALA A 78 -23.13 28.84 -15.67
N TYR A 79 -23.95 27.88 -16.11
CA TYR A 79 -23.95 27.46 -17.54
C TYR A 79 -25.31 27.18 -18.23
N LYS A 80 -26.39 27.91 -17.88
CA LYS A 80 -27.60 27.99 -18.72
C LYS A 80 -28.27 29.39 -18.68
N SER A 81 -27.92 30.28 -19.62
CA SER A 81 -28.84 31.30 -20.23
C SER A 81 -28.15 32.33 -21.15
N ALA A 82 -28.04 32.06 -22.46
CA ALA A 82 -27.58 33.06 -23.46
C ALA A 82 -28.09 32.82 -24.92
N ARG A 83 -29.39 32.53 -25.07
CA ARG A 83 -30.31 32.89 -26.19
C ARG A 83 -29.76 33.23 -27.61
N LEU A 84 -30.14 32.39 -28.59
CA LEU A 84 -30.55 32.61 -30.01
C LEU A 84 -29.71 33.46 -31.00
N GLU A 85 -29.40 32.87 -32.16
CA GLU A 85 -29.56 33.34 -33.59
C GLU A 85 -28.77 32.38 -34.53
N GLU A 86 -29.12 32.03 -35.78
CA GLU A 86 -30.40 31.97 -36.52
C GLU A 86 -30.27 31.03 -37.78
N SER A 87 -31.40 30.56 -38.33
CA SER A 87 -31.65 30.20 -39.76
C SER A 87 -31.40 28.79 -40.36
N THR A 88 -32.50 28.22 -40.92
CA THR A 88 -32.62 27.34 -42.12
C THR A 88 -32.08 25.88 -42.16
N SER A 89 -32.76 24.88 -42.75
CA SER A 89 -34.15 24.80 -43.31
C SER A 89 -34.62 23.37 -43.70
N ARG A 90 -35.96 23.16 -43.73
CA ARG A 90 -36.75 22.06 -44.39
C ARG A 90 -36.72 20.65 -43.73
N GLU A 91 -37.76 19.80 -43.75
CA GLU A 91 -39.22 19.78 -44.11
C GLU A 91 -39.77 18.39 -43.63
N PRO A 92 -41.08 18.00 -43.66
CA PRO A 92 -42.39 18.61 -43.28
C PRO A 92 -43.04 17.89 -42.03
N THR A 93 -43.88 18.46 -41.14
CA THR A 93 -45.35 18.79 -41.17
C THR A 93 -46.29 17.68 -41.64
N VAL A 94 -47.47 17.35 -41.07
CA VAL A 94 -48.35 17.83 -39.94
C VAL A 94 -49.09 16.56 -39.37
N GLU A 95 -50.08 16.49 -38.46
CA GLU A 95 -51.05 17.35 -37.70
C GLU A 95 -50.89 17.04 -36.15
N ASP A 96 -51.51 17.60 -35.09
CA ASP A 96 -52.86 18.14 -34.68
C ASP A 96 -53.90 17.05 -34.25
N GLU A 97 -54.73 17.14 -33.18
CA GLU A 97 -55.28 18.26 -32.36
C GLU A 97 -55.42 17.97 -30.82
N GLU A 98 -55.49 19.04 -30.00
CA GLU A 98 -56.22 19.35 -28.72
C GLU A 98 -56.43 18.29 -27.57
N ASP A 99 -56.09 18.54 -26.29
CA ASP A 99 -56.66 19.42 -25.21
C ASP A 99 -57.80 18.72 -24.38
N ASP A 100 -58.15 18.96 -23.11
CA ASP A 100 -57.77 19.93 -22.04
C ASP A 100 -57.89 19.23 -20.63
N SER A 101 -57.98 20.01 -19.55
CA SER A 101 -57.51 19.78 -18.17
C SER A 101 -58.45 19.11 -17.13
N ALA A 102 -57.79 18.39 -16.19
CA ALA A 102 -58.01 18.26 -14.73
C ALA A 102 -59.40 17.87 -14.12
N PRO A 103 -59.47 16.79 -13.28
CA PRO A 103 -60.64 16.44 -12.45
C PRO A 103 -60.51 16.78 -10.94
N PRO A 104 -61.62 17.06 -10.22
CA PRO A 104 -61.64 17.18 -8.75
C PRO A 104 -62.47 16.11 -8.00
N ASN A 105 -61.99 15.72 -6.81
CA ASN A 105 -62.61 15.05 -5.63
C ASN A 105 -63.94 14.27 -5.72
N LEU A 106 -63.93 13.08 -5.08
CA LEU A 106 -65.10 12.32 -4.62
C LEU A 106 -65.14 12.23 -3.07
N PRO A 107 -66.33 12.20 -2.44
CA PRO A 107 -66.52 11.88 -1.02
C PRO A 107 -67.09 10.46 -0.77
N SER A 108 -67.31 10.13 0.51
CA SER A 108 -67.85 8.88 1.12
C SER A 108 -69.20 8.40 0.54
N ASP A 109 -69.72 7.18 0.78
CA ASP A 109 -69.71 6.24 1.94
C ASP A 109 -69.73 4.75 1.47
N PHE A 110 -69.80 3.64 2.24
CA PHE A 110 -70.21 3.35 3.64
C PHE A 110 -69.59 2.01 4.19
N PHE A 111 -70.24 1.38 5.18
CA PHE A 111 -69.99 0.07 5.86
C PHE A 111 -70.19 -1.16 4.92
N ASP A 112 -69.83 -2.43 5.22
CA ASP A 112 -69.77 -3.24 6.47
C ASP A 112 -68.72 -4.40 6.39
N ALA A 113 -68.44 -5.07 7.51
CA ALA A 113 -67.72 -6.38 7.59
C ALA A 113 -68.65 -7.49 8.16
N PRO A 114 -68.37 -8.80 7.93
CA PRO A 114 -67.50 -9.54 8.87
C PRO A 114 -66.69 -10.75 8.32
N GLU A 115 -65.60 -11.04 9.04
CA GLU A 115 -64.99 -12.34 9.46
C GLU A 115 -64.92 -13.62 8.59
N GLU A 116 -63.71 -14.21 8.67
CA GLU A 116 -63.30 -15.65 8.68
C GLU A 116 -63.10 -16.49 7.39
N ASP A 117 -61.84 -16.96 7.28
CA ASP A 117 -61.33 -18.29 6.89
C ASP A 117 -61.01 -18.72 5.43
N ALA A 118 -59.97 -19.59 5.41
CA ALA A 118 -59.43 -20.45 4.34
C ALA A 118 -58.42 -19.88 3.32
N GLU A 119 -57.24 -20.52 3.29
CA GLU A 119 -56.13 -20.41 2.33
C GLU A 119 -56.55 -20.60 0.85
N GLY A 120 -55.78 -20.07 -0.12
CA GLY A 120 -55.84 -20.69 -1.47
C GLY A 120 -55.44 -19.94 -2.76
N GLY A 121 -54.89 -18.72 -2.73
CA GLY A 121 -54.10 -18.16 -3.85
C GLY A 121 -54.76 -17.66 -5.15
N ARG A 122 -53.91 -17.12 -6.04
CA ARG A 122 -54.11 -16.71 -7.45
C ARG A 122 -55.14 -15.60 -7.80
N PHE A 123 -54.67 -14.35 -7.84
CA PHE A 123 -54.83 -13.42 -8.98
C PHE A 123 -53.88 -12.21 -8.80
N PHE A 124 -53.36 -11.52 -9.83
CA PHE A 124 -53.64 -11.51 -11.27
C PHE A 124 -52.38 -11.81 -12.12
N GLY A 125 -52.59 -12.30 -13.34
CA GLY A 125 -51.69 -12.06 -14.49
C GLY A 125 -52.31 -11.01 -15.44
N GLY A 126 -51.62 -10.56 -16.49
CA GLY A 126 -50.30 -10.93 -16.99
C GLY A 126 -49.94 -10.12 -18.24
N GLY A 127 -48.81 -10.43 -18.90
CA GLY A 127 -48.31 -9.59 -20.00
C GLY A 127 -47.22 -10.21 -20.88
N VAL A 128 -47.25 -11.52 -21.10
CA VAL A 128 -46.37 -12.22 -22.06
C VAL A 128 -47.25 -12.83 -23.16
N THR A 129 -46.88 -12.63 -24.42
CA THR A 129 -47.60 -13.18 -25.58
C THR A 129 -47.02 -14.54 -26.00
N ASP A 130 -47.82 -15.38 -26.66
CA ASP A 130 -47.40 -16.75 -27.05
C ASP A 130 -46.10 -16.76 -27.88
N LYS A 131 -45.86 -15.74 -28.70
CA LYS A 131 -44.61 -15.56 -29.46
C LYS A 131 -43.39 -15.25 -28.59
N GLN A 132 -43.58 -14.59 -27.45
CA GLN A 132 -42.49 -14.37 -26.50
C GLN A 132 -42.19 -15.66 -25.75
N ALA A 133 -43.19 -16.52 -25.48
CA ALA A 133 -42.94 -17.87 -24.97
C ALA A 133 -42.18 -18.73 -25.99
N GLU A 134 -42.58 -18.75 -27.27
CA GLU A 134 -41.82 -19.44 -28.33
C GLU A 134 -40.37 -18.91 -28.48
N ILE A 135 -40.13 -17.61 -28.23
CA ILE A 135 -38.78 -17.03 -28.24
C ILE A 135 -37.99 -17.47 -26.99
N PHE A 136 -38.60 -17.49 -25.80
CA PHE A 136 -37.94 -17.98 -24.58
C PHE A 136 -37.63 -19.48 -24.68
N ASP A 137 -38.56 -20.31 -25.16
CA ASP A 137 -38.33 -21.75 -25.38
C ASP A 137 -37.18 -21.97 -26.39
N TYR A 138 -37.14 -21.18 -27.47
CA TYR A 138 -36.04 -21.25 -28.46
C TYR A 138 -34.69 -20.77 -27.91
N MET A 139 -34.67 -19.78 -27.01
CA MET A 139 -33.46 -19.35 -26.32
C MET A 139 -33.00 -20.40 -25.31
N GLU A 140 -33.92 -20.99 -24.54
CA GLU A 140 -33.64 -22.10 -23.62
C GLU A 140 -33.15 -23.37 -24.36
N GLU A 141 -33.65 -23.69 -25.55
CA GLU A 141 -33.12 -24.79 -26.36
C GLU A 141 -31.75 -24.45 -26.99
N ALA A 142 -31.50 -23.19 -27.36
CA ALA A 142 -30.20 -22.75 -27.86
C ALA A 142 -29.11 -22.79 -26.77
N GLU A 143 -29.42 -22.36 -25.55
CA GLU A 143 -28.51 -22.42 -24.40
C GLU A 143 -28.16 -23.88 -24.03
N LYS A 144 -29.11 -24.82 -24.19
CA LYS A 144 -28.90 -26.25 -23.92
C LYS A 144 -27.98 -26.97 -24.93
N GLU A 145 -27.64 -26.37 -26.07
CA GLU A 145 -26.63 -26.92 -27.01
C GLU A 145 -25.23 -26.28 -26.89
N VAL A 146 -25.03 -25.27 -26.03
CA VAL A 146 -23.69 -24.72 -25.76
C VAL A 146 -22.89 -25.67 -24.86
N LYS A 147 -22.31 -26.70 -25.46
CA LYS A 147 -21.21 -27.45 -24.85
C LYS A 147 -20.04 -26.50 -24.67
N GLN A 148 -19.64 -26.24 -23.42
CA GLN A 148 -18.38 -25.57 -23.09
C GLN A 148 -17.25 -26.23 -23.91
N GLU A 149 -16.56 -25.44 -24.74
CA GLU A 149 -15.50 -25.99 -25.59
C GLU A 149 -14.30 -26.32 -24.71
N LYS A 150 -14.02 -27.60 -24.52
CA LYS A 150 -12.94 -28.05 -23.64
C LYS A 150 -11.59 -27.53 -24.17
N ILE A 151 -10.98 -26.66 -23.38
CA ILE A 151 -9.65 -26.11 -23.65
C ILE A 151 -8.63 -27.21 -23.36
N ASP A 152 -8.01 -27.72 -24.43
CA ASP A 152 -6.91 -28.70 -24.36
C ASP A 152 -6.00 -28.59 -25.60
N THR A 153 -5.00 -29.46 -25.70
CA THR A 153 -4.05 -29.45 -26.83
C THR A 153 -4.70 -29.61 -28.20
N SER A 154 -5.90 -30.21 -28.32
CA SER A 154 -6.65 -30.26 -29.58
C SER A 154 -7.35 -28.94 -29.89
N TRP A 155 -7.85 -28.24 -28.87
CA TRP A 155 -8.37 -26.88 -28.99
C TRP A 155 -7.27 -25.91 -29.41
N LEU A 156 -6.14 -25.92 -28.72
CA LEU A 156 -5.02 -25.03 -29.00
C LEU A 156 -4.45 -25.24 -30.41
N ARG A 157 -4.34 -26.50 -30.87
CA ARG A 157 -3.96 -26.81 -32.27
C ARG A 157 -4.95 -26.27 -33.30
N LYS A 158 -6.26 -26.35 -33.02
CA LYS A 158 -7.32 -25.78 -33.87
C LYS A 158 -7.20 -24.25 -33.93
N LYS A 159 -6.96 -23.58 -32.79
CA LYS A 159 -6.76 -22.13 -32.67
C LYS A 159 -5.49 -21.64 -33.36
N ALA A 160 -4.33 -22.26 -33.10
CA ALA A 160 -3.07 -21.97 -33.79
C ALA A 160 -3.24 -22.04 -35.33
N ILE A 161 -3.89 -23.08 -35.85
CA ILE A 161 -4.17 -23.25 -37.29
C ILE A 161 -5.22 -22.25 -37.82
N GLY A 162 -6.00 -21.58 -36.95
CA GLY A 162 -6.86 -20.44 -37.27
C GLY A 162 -6.05 -19.14 -37.37
N PHE A 163 -5.41 -18.77 -36.27
CA PHE A 163 -4.50 -17.63 -36.11
C PHE A 163 -3.48 -17.49 -37.25
N GLU A 164 -2.71 -18.55 -37.55
CA GLU A 164 -1.73 -18.54 -38.64
C GLU A 164 -2.36 -18.21 -40.01
N LYS A 165 -3.60 -18.64 -40.27
CA LYS A 165 -4.30 -18.29 -41.52
C LYS A 165 -4.77 -16.83 -41.51
N LEU A 166 -5.14 -16.28 -40.36
CA LEU A 166 -5.56 -14.89 -40.23
C LEU A 166 -4.37 -13.95 -40.42
N ILE A 167 -3.20 -14.24 -39.83
CA ILE A 167 -1.94 -13.53 -40.09
C ILE A 167 -1.62 -13.54 -41.60
N ASN A 168 -1.61 -14.72 -42.23
CA ASN A 168 -1.30 -14.83 -43.66
C ASN A 168 -2.34 -14.15 -44.56
N LYS A 169 -3.64 -14.22 -44.22
CA LYS A 169 -4.74 -13.53 -44.91
C LYS A 169 -4.59 -12.01 -44.81
N ASN A 170 -4.30 -11.50 -43.62
CA ASN A 170 -4.07 -10.08 -43.36
C ASN A 170 -2.87 -9.58 -44.18
N ALA A 171 -1.73 -10.26 -44.09
CA ALA A 171 -0.52 -9.91 -44.83
C ALA A 171 -0.72 -9.94 -46.37
N GLU A 172 -1.47 -10.91 -46.92
CA GLU A 172 -1.83 -10.91 -48.35
C GLU A 172 -2.70 -9.69 -48.69
N GLN A 173 -3.68 -9.33 -47.85
CA GLN A 173 -4.58 -8.21 -48.13
C GLN A 173 -3.89 -6.85 -47.99
N ARG A 174 -3.05 -6.64 -46.96
CA ARG A 174 -2.20 -5.45 -46.82
C ARG A 174 -1.25 -5.29 -48.02
N GLY A 175 -0.49 -6.33 -48.36
CA GLY A 175 0.45 -6.30 -49.50
C GLY A 175 -0.19 -6.22 -50.89
N LYS A 176 -1.52 -6.30 -50.99
CA LYS A 176 -2.31 -6.22 -52.23
C LYS A 176 -3.09 -4.91 -52.37
N TRP A 177 -3.32 -4.21 -51.25
CA TRP A 177 -4.15 -3.01 -51.15
C TRP A 177 -3.49 -1.95 -50.24
N GLU A 178 -2.17 -1.79 -50.34
CA GLU A 178 -1.33 -0.91 -49.52
C GLU A 178 -1.89 0.51 -49.37
N ASP A 179 -2.32 1.13 -50.48
CA ASP A 179 -2.94 2.47 -50.52
C ASP A 179 -4.43 2.51 -50.08
N GLU A 180 -5.07 1.38 -49.77
CA GLU A 180 -6.53 1.26 -49.58
C GLU A 180 -6.95 0.51 -48.29
N PRO A 181 -6.72 1.05 -47.08
CA PRO A 181 -6.94 0.35 -45.81
C PRO A 181 -8.33 -0.25 -45.59
N HIS A 182 -9.38 0.41 -46.11
CA HIS A 182 -10.77 -0.06 -46.06
C HIS A 182 -11.00 -1.45 -46.69
N LYS A 183 -10.05 -1.96 -47.49
CA LYS A 183 -10.12 -3.30 -48.10
C LYS A 183 -9.53 -4.43 -47.26
N PHE A 184 -8.68 -4.11 -46.29
CA PHE A 184 -8.06 -5.10 -45.39
C PHE A 184 -8.48 -4.95 -43.92
N MET A 185 -9.15 -3.84 -43.55
CA MET A 185 -9.68 -3.56 -42.21
C MET A 185 -10.46 -4.73 -41.59
N GLN A 186 -11.31 -5.42 -42.35
CA GLN A 186 -12.03 -6.61 -41.85
C GLN A 186 -11.07 -7.74 -41.43
N SER A 187 -9.94 -7.91 -42.13
CA SER A 187 -8.90 -8.87 -41.77
C SER A 187 -7.94 -8.39 -40.68
N GLU A 188 -8.07 -7.14 -40.22
CA GLU A 188 -7.49 -6.66 -38.97
C GLU A 188 -8.42 -6.97 -37.80
N GLU A 189 -9.73 -6.64 -37.91
CA GLU A 189 -10.77 -7.00 -36.93
C GLU A 189 -10.86 -8.52 -36.70
N ASP A 190 -10.80 -9.33 -37.77
CA ASP A 190 -10.74 -10.80 -37.67
C ASP A 190 -9.50 -11.28 -36.87
N LEU A 191 -8.38 -10.56 -36.95
CA LEU A 191 -7.08 -10.95 -36.38
C LEU A 191 -6.96 -10.50 -34.92
N ASP A 192 -7.31 -9.25 -34.61
CA ASP A 192 -7.54 -8.73 -33.25
C ASP A 192 -8.42 -9.71 -32.43
N THR A 193 -9.60 -10.03 -32.95
CA THR A 193 -10.55 -10.94 -32.28
C THR A 193 -9.92 -12.29 -31.93
N GLU A 194 -9.07 -12.85 -32.81
CA GLU A 194 -8.39 -14.12 -32.53
C GLU A 194 -7.20 -13.94 -31.56
N ILE A 195 -6.46 -12.83 -31.61
CA ILE A 195 -5.39 -12.48 -30.66
C ILE A 195 -5.94 -12.50 -29.23
N LYS A 196 -7.01 -11.74 -28.97
CA LYS A 196 -7.64 -11.66 -27.64
C LYS A 196 -8.21 -13.00 -27.14
N THR A 197 -8.38 -14.01 -28.01
CA THR A 197 -8.76 -15.36 -27.54
C THR A 197 -7.61 -16.18 -26.96
N PHE A 198 -6.35 -15.71 -27.05
CA PHE A 198 -5.22 -16.38 -26.39
C PHE A 198 -5.09 -16.03 -24.90
N SER A 199 -5.70 -14.94 -24.42
CA SER A 199 -5.75 -14.57 -22.99
C SER A 199 -6.17 -15.71 -22.07
N ILE A 200 -7.08 -16.56 -22.54
CA ILE A 200 -7.60 -17.74 -21.81
C ILE A 200 -6.54 -18.81 -21.52
N LEU A 201 -5.35 -18.73 -22.13
CA LEU A 201 -4.22 -19.60 -21.75
C LEU A 201 -3.63 -19.22 -20.38
N SER A 202 -3.93 -18.05 -19.81
CA SER A 202 -3.58 -17.69 -18.43
C SER A 202 -4.26 -18.60 -17.39
N GLU A 203 -5.44 -19.13 -17.73
CA GLU A 203 -6.15 -20.14 -16.94
C GLU A 203 -5.60 -21.57 -17.16
N HIS A 204 -4.81 -21.77 -18.23
CA HIS A 204 -4.28 -23.07 -18.68
C HIS A 204 -2.75 -23.11 -18.90
N PRO A 205 -1.90 -22.86 -17.87
CA PRO A 205 -0.44 -22.90 -18.00
C PRO A 205 0.14 -24.23 -18.50
N GLU A 206 -0.58 -25.35 -18.33
CA GLU A 206 -0.18 -26.66 -18.86
C GLU A 206 -0.10 -26.72 -20.40
N LEU A 207 -0.67 -25.71 -21.08
CA LEU A 207 -0.64 -25.60 -22.54
C LEU A 207 0.49 -24.71 -23.07
N PHE A 208 1.23 -23.97 -22.23
CA PHE A 208 2.29 -23.05 -22.66
C PHE A 208 3.39 -23.74 -23.47
N GLU A 209 3.83 -24.93 -23.05
CA GLU A 209 4.88 -25.69 -23.76
C GLU A 209 4.41 -26.14 -25.15
N GLU A 210 3.12 -26.48 -25.31
CA GLU A 210 2.53 -26.80 -26.62
C GLU A 210 2.32 -25.55 -27.48
N PHE A 211 1.96 -24.40 -26.89
CA PHE A 211 1.83 -23.12 -27.61
C PHE A 211 3.17 -22.68 -28.23
N ARG A 212 4.29 -22.87 -27.51
CA ARG A 212 5.64 -22.71 -28.05
C ARG A 212 5.96 -23.72 -29.14
N LYS A 213 5.69 -25.01 -28.93
CA LYS A 213 5.93 -26.09 -29.93
C LYS A 213 5.18 -25.90 -31.25
N LEU A 214 4.01 -25.26 -31.22
CA LEU A 214 3.22 -24.95 -32.41
C LEU A 214 3.76 -23.74 -33.20
N GLY A 215 4.71 -22.99 -32.65
CA GLY A 215 5.29 -21.79 -33.26
C GLY A 215 4.43 -20.52 -33.12
N SER A 216 3.13 -20.67 -32.80
CA SER A 216 2.22 -19.52 -32.71
C SER A 216 2.54 -18.56 -31.56
N LEU A 217 3.25 -18.98 -30.51
CA LEU A 217 3.86 -18.06 -29.54
C LEU A 217 4.84 -17.08 -30.22
N GLY A 218 5.72 -17.60 -31.08
CA GLY A 218 6.65 -16.79 -31.86
C GLY A 218 5.97 -15.97 -32.96
N SER A 219 4.82 -16.42 -33.49
CA SER A 219 3.99 -15.61 -34.39
C SER A 219 3.30 -14.47 -33.65
N LEU A 220 2.82 -14.70 -32.42
CA LEU A 220 2.22 -13.68 -31.55
C LEU A 220 3.23 -12.58 -31.25
N VAL A 221 4.43 -12.92 -30.76
CA VAL A 221 5.50 -11.93 -30.49
C VAL A 221 5.86 -11.13 -31.75
N LYS A 222 5.93 -11.76 -32.93
CA LYS A 222 6.22 -11.05 -34.20
C LYS A 222 5.16 -10.01 -34.60
N LEU A 223 3.90 -10.15 -34.16
CA LEU A 223 2.86 -9.14 -34.40
C LEU A 223 3.09 -7.83 -33.62
N LEU A 224 4.01 -7.80 -32.65
CA LEU A 224 4.48 -6.55 -32.04
C LEU A 224 5.11 -5.58 -33.07
N ALA A 225 5.60 -6.07 -34.22
CA ALA A 225 6.09 -5.22 -35.31
C ALA A 225 4.99 -4.79 -36.30
N HIS A 226 3.72 -5.16 -36.08
CA HIS A 226 2.63 -4.86 -37.01
C HIS A 226 2.44 -3.34 -37.22
N GLU A 227 2.09 -2.94 -38.43
CA GLU A 227 2.05 -1.53 -38.84
C GLU A 227 0.83 -0.76 -38.27
N ASN A 228 -0.30 -1.44 -38.09
CA ASN A 228 -1.37 -0.94 -37.22
C ASN A 228 -0.95 -1.17 -35.76
N THR A 229 -0.91 -0.10 -34.96
CA THR A 229 -0.52 -0.11 -33.55
C THR A 229 -1.53 -0.80 -32.66
N ASP A 230 -2.82 -0.78 -32.97
CA ASP A 230 -3.86 -1.39 -32.12
C ASP A 230 -3.61 -2.91 -31.99
N ILE A 231 -3.34 -3.60 -33.10
CA ILE A 231 -2.92 -5.02 -33.11
C ILE A 231 -1.67 -5.28 -32.26
N ALA A 232 -0.75 -4.31 -32.14
CA ALA A 232 0.39 -4.46 -31.24
C ALA A 232 0.02 -4.20 -29.77
N VAL A 233 -0.94 -3.31 -29.48
CA VAL A 233 -1.51 -3.15 -28.13
C VAL A 233 -2.21 -4.43 -27.69
N ASP A 234 -3.06 -5.02 -28.55
CA ASP A 234 -3.77 -6.28 -28.29
C ASP A 234 -2.80 -7.43 -27.96
N VAL A 235 -1.69 -7.50 -28.68
CA VAL A 235 -0.63 -8.50 -28.44
C VAL A 235 0.09 -8.25 -27.12
N VAL A 236 0.38 -7.00 -26.74
CA VAL A 236 0.98 -6.69 -25.43
C VAL A 236 0.00 -6.95 -24.29
N GLU A 237 -1.29 -6.62 -24.45
CA GLU A 237 -2.35 -6.92 -23.48
C GLU A 237 -2.40 -8.43 -23.18
N VAL A 238 -2.48 -9.27 -24.21
CA VAL A 238 -2.43 -10.74 -24.07
C VAL A 238 -1.12 -11.20 -23.40
N ILE A 239 0.05 -10.66 -23.81
CA ILE A 239 1.33 -11.05 -23.18
C ILE A 239 1.38 -10.60 -21.70
N SER A 240 0.75 -9.48 -21.34
CA SER A 240 0.61 -9.01 -19.96
C SER A 240 -0.17 -10.00 -19.11
N GLU A 241 -1.32 -10.47 -19.61
CA GLU A 241 -2.18 -11.45 -18.91
C GLU A 241 -1.54 -12.84 -18.82
N LEU A 242 -0.85 -13.29 -19.87
CA LEU A 242 -0.10 -14.55 -19.86
C LEU A 242 1.14 -14.53 -18.95
N THR A 243 1.57 -13.35 -18.50
CA THR A 243 2.70 -13.16 -17.58
C THR A 243 2.30 -12.54 -16.23
N ASP A 244 1.02 -12.49 -15.87
CA ASP A 244 0.57 -11.91 -14.59
C ASP A 244 0.99 -12.78 -13.37
N ASP A 245 1.30 -12.18 -12.20
CA ASP A 245 1.67 -12.94 -10.98
C ASP A 245 0.50 -13.76 -10.40
N GLU A 246 -0.72 -13.46 -10.85
CA GLU A 246 -1.91 -14.25 -10.56
C GLU A 246 -1.97 -15.57 -11.36
N VAL A 247 -1.22 -15.72 -12.46
CA VAL A 247 -1.07 -16.99 -13.21
C VAL A 247 -0.33 -18.03 -12.36
N GLU A 248 -0.97 -19.17 -12.06
CA GLU A 248 -0.33 -20.27 -11.33
C GLU A 248 0.39 -21.25 -12.26
N ALA A 249 1.37 -20.73 -13.01
CA ALA A 249 2.29 -21.58 -13.76
C ALA A 249 3.27 -22.28 -12.81
N GLU A 250 3.57 -23.55 -13.05
CA GLU A 250 4.79 -24.15 -12.49
C GLU A 250 6.03 -23.52 -13.15
N GLN A 251 7.16 -23.45 -12.44
CA GLN A 251 8.36 -22.74 -12.91
C GLN A 251 8.82 -23.20 -14.32
N ASP A 252 8.72 -24.50 -14.62
CA ASP A 252 9.07 -25.03 -15.95
C ASP A 252 8.07 -24.62 -17.04
N GLN A 253 6.79 -24.45 -16.72
CA GLN A 253 5.75 -23.95 -17.65
C GLN A 253 5.96 -22.46 -17.92
N TRP A 254 6.25 -21.69 -16.87
CA TRP A 254 6.59 -20.27 -16.97
C TRP A 254 7.84 -20.05 -17.81
N ASN A 255 8.93 -20.79 -17.52
CA ASN A 255 10.16 -20.73 -18.31
C ASN A 255 9.89 -21.16 -19.76
N ALA A 256 9.09 -22.22 -19.99
CA ALA A 256 8.70 -22.63 -21.33
C ALA A 256 8.01 -21.50 -22.12
N LEU A 257 7.16 -20.69 -21.49
CA LEU A 257 6.56 -19.50 -22.09
C LEU A 257 7.59 -18.37 -22.31
N VAL A 258 8.21 -17.90 -21.23
CA VAL A 258 9.06 -16.69 -21.22
C VAL A 258 10.32 -16.87 -22.06
N ASP A 259 11.04 -17.99 -21.91
CA ASP A 259 12.21 -18.27 -22.76
C ASP A 259 11.80 -18.32 -24.24
N GLY A 260 10.60 -18.81 -24.55
CA GLY A 260 10.07 -18.87 -25.91
C GLY A 260 9.70 -17.52 -26.50
N MET A 261 9.33 -16.55 -25.66
CA MET A 261 9.13 -15.16 -26.10
C MET A 261 10.47 -14.43 -26.27
N VAL A 262 11.41 -14.65 -25.35
CA VAL A 262 12.75 -14.02 -25.38
C VAL A 262 13.59 -14.56 -26.54
N GLU A 263 13.47 -15.85 -26.89
CA GLU A 263 14.04 -16.45 -28.12
C GLU A 263 13.52 -15.82 -29.43
N GLU A 264 12.38 -15.12 -29.38
CA GLU A 264 11.71 -14.48 -30.51
C GLU A 264 11.78 -12.93 -30.42
N ASP A 265 12.86 -12.43 -29.80
CA ASP A 265 13.23 -11.01 -29.67
C ASP A 265 12.25 -10.09 -28.87
N LEU A 266 11.33 -10.65 -28.08
CA LEU A 266 10.28 -9.91 -27.32
C LEU A 266 10.78 -8.60 -26.70
N LEU A 267 11.90 -8.65 -25.97
CA LEU A 267 12.36 -7.53 -25.16
C LEU A 267 12.69 -6.28 -25.99
N ASP A 268 13.33 -6.41 -27.16
CA ASP A 268 13.59 -5.26 -28.03
C ASP A 268 12.31 -4.85 -28.80
N MET A 269 11.43 -5.81 -29.14
CA MET A 269 10.13 -5.50 -29.77
C MET A 269 9.21 -4.66 -28.85
N LEU A 270 9.22 -4.91 -27.54
CA LEU A 270 8.51 -4.08 -26.56
C LEU A 270 9.10 -2.66 -26.49
N VAL A 271 10.43 -2.52 -26.45
CA VAL A 271 11.09 -1.19 -26.47
C VAL A 271 10.83 -0.45 -27.79
N GLN A 272 10.80 -1.15 -28.93
CA GLN A 272 10.42 -0.56 -30.22
C GLN A 272 8.97 -0.06 -30.23
N ASN A 273 8.05 -0.74 -29.54
CA ASN A 273 6.68 -0.26 -29.37
C ASN A 273 6.62 1.01 -28.49
N LEU A 274 7.31 1.00 -27.34
CA LEU A 274 7.38 2.18 -26.47
C LEU A 274 7.95 3.44 -27.14
N ASP A 275 8.78 3.32 -28.19
CA ASP A 275 9.30 4.46 -28.95
C ASP A 275 8.36 4.97 -30.07
N ARG A 276 7.28 4.22 -30.40
CA ARG A 276 6.27 4.61 -31.41
C ARG A 276 4.87 4.94 -30.85
N LEU A 277 4.48 4.35 -29.72
CA LEU A 277 3.21 4.62 -29.04
C LEU A 277 3.17 6.06 -28.48
N ASN A 278 1.98 6.66 -28.49
CA ASN A 278 1.75 8.06 -28.11
C ASN A 278 0.69 8.19 -26.99
N ASP A 279 1.12 8.44 -25.75
CA ASP A 279 0.29 8.68 -24.55
C ASP A 279 -0.86 9.72 -24.70
N GLY A 280 -0.91 10.49 -25.80
CA GLY A 280 -2.05 11.34 -26.16
C GLY A 280 -3.25 10.63 -26.81
N SER A 281 -3.14 9.33 -27.10
CA SER A 281 -4.19 8.43 -27.58
C SER A 281 -4.55 7.42 -26.49
N GLU A 282 -5.83 7.03 -26.41
CA GLU A 282 -6.32 6.15 -25.33
C GLU A 282 -5.85 4.69 -25.50
N SER A 283 -5.86 4.18 -26.74
CA SER A 283 -5.30 2.85 -27.11
C SER A 283 -3.80 2.80 -26.79
N ASP A 284 -3.01 3.72 -27.36
CA ASP A 284 -1.57 3.82 -27.15
C ASP A 284 -1.18 3.92 -25.66
N ARG A 285 -1.94 4.69 -24.87
CA ARG A 285 -1.72 4.85 -23.43
C ARG A 285 -1.93 3.54 -22.69
N SER A 286 -2.90 2.71 -23.09
CA SER A 286 -3.04 1.34 -22.57
C SER A 286 -1.87 0.48 -23.02
N GLY A 287 -1.48 0.54 -24.30
CA GLY A 287 -0.31 -0.18 -24.82
C GLY A 287 0.99 0.10 -24.04
N VAL A 288 1.23 1.36 -23.66
CA VAL A 288 2.37 1.74 -22.80
C VAL A 288 2.21 1.14 -21.40
N TYR A 289 1.00 1.14 -20.82
CA TYR A 289 0.73 0.52 -19.52
C TYR A 289 1.00 -0.99 -19.52
N HIS A 290 0.38 -1.75 -20.44
CA HIS A 290 0.60 -3.20 -20.55
C HIS A 290 2.08 -3.51 -20.88
N THR A 291 2.76 -2.68 -21.68
CA THR A 291 4.20 -2.89 -21.95
C THR A 291 5.05 -2.74 -20.68
N LEU A 292 4.70 -1.80 -19.80
CA LEU A 292 5.37 -1.64 -18.50
C LEU A 292 5.04 -2.80 -17.55
N SER A 293 3.81 -3.33 -17.58
CA SER A 293 3.41 -4.51 -16.81
C SER A 293 4.15 -5.77 -17.26
N VAL A 294 4.26 -6.04 -18.57
CA VAL A 294 5.12 -7.13 -19.08
C VAL A 294 6.57 -6.95 -18.59
N PHE A 295 7.10 -5.72 -18.56
CA PHE A 295 8.44 -5.49 -18.00
C PHE A 295 8.53 -5.62 -16.47
N GLU A 296 7.46 -5.40 -15.71
CA GLU A 296 7.39 -5.70 -14.27
C GLU A 296 7.43 -7.21 -14.04
N ASN A 297 6.50 -7.92 -14.69
CA ASN A 297 6.30 -9.36 -14.64
C ASN A 297 7.61 -10.11 -14.96
N LEU A 298 8.32 -9.69 -16.00
CA LEU A 298 9.60 -10.26 -16.41
C LEU A 298 10.78 -9.83 -15.52
N ALA A 299 10.73 -8.65 -14.91
CA ALA A 299 11.78 -8.19 -13.98
C ALA A 299 11.75 -8.87 -12.60
N SER A 300 10.70 -9.65 -12.30
CA SER A 300 10.63 -10.55 -11.13
C SER A 300 11.81 -11.53 -11.07
N GLN A 301 12.36 -11.94 -12.21
CA GLN A 301 13.57 -12.76 -12.30
C GLN A 301 14.82 -11.87 -12.47
N PRO A 302 15.78 -11.85 -11.52
CA PRO A 302 16.94 -10.94 -11.58
C PRO A 302 17.83 -11.14 -12.81
N THR A 303 17.92 -12.36 -13.32
CA THR A 303 18.63 -12.71 -14.56
C THR A 303 18.02 -12.04 -15.79
N LEU A 304 16.69 -12.01 -15.87
CA LEU A 304 15.96 -11.39 -16.97
C LEU A 304 15.95 -9.86 -16.82
N ALA A 305 15.82 -9.34 -15.60
CA ALA A 305 15.95 -7.92 -15.29
C ALA A 305 17.33 -7.33 -15.68
N GLU A 306 18.42 -8.08 -15.53
CA GLU A 306 19.74 -7.67 -16.05
C GLU A 306 19.80 -7.77 -17.59
N THR A 307 19.27 -8.86 -18.17
CA THR A 307 19.25 -9.09 -19.62
C THR A 307 18.49 -7.98 -20.36
N MET A 308 17.32 -7.57 -19.86
CA MET A 308 16.52 -6.46 -20.37
C MET A 308 17.32 -5.15 -20.50
N VAL A 309 18.08 -4.78 -19.47
CA VAL A 309 18.85 -3.53 -19.42
C VAL A 309 20.17 -3.61 -20.21
N LYS A 310 20.73 -4.82 -20.33
CA LYS A 310 21.97 -5.13 -21.05
C LYS A 310 21.78 -5.18 -22.57
N GLU A 311 20.64 -5.69 -23.04
CA GLU A 311 20.43 -6.03 -24.46
C GLU A 311 19.48 -5.08 -25.18
N THR A 312 18.57 -4.40 -24.46
CA THR A 312 17.65 -3.40 -25.02
C THR A 312 18.04 -1.96 -24.67
N LYS A 313 17.15 -0.99 -24.93
CA LYS A 313 17.27 0.42 -24.51
C LYS A 313 16.19 0.84 -23.50
N ILE A 314 15.60 -0.12 -22.77
CA ILE A 314 14.51 0.17 -21.82
C ILE A 314 14.93 1.22 -20.79
N MET A 315 16.17 1.18 -20.29
CA MET A 315 16.66 2.15 -19.30
C MET A 315 16.79 3.57 -19.86
N GLU A 316 17.31 3.73 -21.09
CA GLU A 316 17.29 5.01 -21.81
C GLU A 316 15.86 5.53 -22.05
N TRP A 317 14.90 4.64 -22.32
CA TRP A 317 13.50 5.02 -22.49
C TRP A 317 12.82 5.43 -21.17
N LEU A 318 13.01 4.68 -20.09
CA LEU A 318 12.47 5.00 -18.77
C LEU A 318 13.00 6.36 -18.28
N LEU A 319 14.32 6.58 -18.37
CA LEU A 319 14.96 7.87 -18.05
C LEU A 319 14.40 9.04 -18.89
N LYS A 320 14.07 8.80 -20.17
CA LYS A 320 13.39 9.75 -21.06
C LYS A 320 11.94 10.00 -20.61
N ARG A 321 11.16 8.95 -20.28
CA ARG A 321 9.74 9.02 -19.88
C ARG A 321 9.54 9.77 -18.55
N ILE A 322 10.36 9.53 -17.54
CA ILE A 322 10.26 10.22 -16.23
C ILE A 322 10.61 11.72 -16.30
N GLN A 323 11.33 12.16 -17.35
CA GLN A 323 11.66 13.57 -17.59
C GLN A 323 10.56 14.36 -18.32
N VAL A 324 9.57 13.70 -18.91
CA VAL A 324 8.47 14.37 -19.63
C VAL A 324 7.64 15.23 -18.66
N ARG A 325 7.20 16.40 -19.10
CA ARG A 325 6.55 17.42 -18.24
C ARG A 325 5.03 17.38 -18.38
N GLU A 326 4.41 16.51 -17.59
CA GLU A 326 2.95 16.44 -17.43
C GLU A 326 2.48 17.21 -16.17
N SER A 327 1.19 17.57 -16.15
CA SER A 327 0.49 18.17 -15.01
C SER A 327 -1.04 18.08 -15.25
N PRO A 328 -1.79 17.16 -14.61
CA PRO A 328 -1.34 16.20 -13.59
C PRO A 328 -0.27 15.22 -14.12
N LEU A 329 0.47 14.60 -13.21
CA LEU A 329 1.31 13.45 -13.54
C LEU A 329 0.40 12.28 -13.94
N SER A 330 0.84 11.45 -14.89
CA SER A 330 0.07 10.31 -15.41
C SER A 330 0.56 8.98 -14.83
N GLN A 331 -0.34 8.02 -14.68
CA GLN A 331 -0.03 6.66 -14.21
C GLN A 331 1.17 6.05 -14.95
N ASN A 332 1.19 6.07 -16.30
CA ASN A 332 2.32 5.60 -17.11
C ASN A 332 3.67 6.25 -16.77
N LYS A 333 3.67 7.45 -16.17
CA LYS A 333 4.87 8.12 -15.68
C LYS A 333 5.27 7.71 -14.26
N GLN A 334 4.30 7.50 -13.36
CA GLN A 334 4.53 6.92 -12.04
C GLN A 334 5.11 5.51 -12.21
N TYR A 335 4.50 4.72 -13.10
CA TYR A 335 4.85 3.33 -13.36
C TYR A 335 6.22 3.21 -14.04
N ALA A 336 6.55 4.11 -14.98
CA ALA A 336 7.91 4.20 -15.54
C ALA A 336 9.00 4.57 -14.51
N ALA A 337 8.65 5.13 -13.35
CA ALA A 337 9.59 5.30 -12.23
C ALA A 337 9.63 4.06 -11.31
N GLU A 338 8.55 3.28 -11.25
CA GLU A 338 8.45 2.01 -10.52
C GLU A 338 9.30 0.91 -11.18
N ILE A 339 9.11 0.67 -12.48
CA ILE A 339 9.94 -0.27 -13.26
C ILE A 339 11.42 0.13 -13.17
N LEU A 340 11.73 1.42 -13.18
CA LEU A 340 13.10 1.91 -12.98
C LEU A 340 13.65 1.55 -11.59
N ALA A 341 12.87 1.70 -10.52
CA ALA A 341 13.29 1.31 -9.18
C ALA A 341 13.52 -0.21 -9.06
N ILE A 342 12.60 -1.03 -9.61
CA ILE A 342 12.70 -2.50 -9.66
C ILE A 342 13.98 -2.94 -10.38
N LEU A 343 14.27 -2.35 -11.56
CA LEU A 343 15.48 -2.64 -12.33
C LEU A 343 16.77 -2.20 -11.63
N LEU A 344 16.73 -1.19 -10.75
CA LEU A 344 17.88 -0.76 -9.94
C LEU A 344 18.07 -1.60 -8.68
N GLN A 345 17.01 -2.19 -8.15
CA GLN A 345 17.05 -3.12 -7.03
C GLN A 345 17.65 -4.48 -7.46
N SER A 346 17.23 -5.00 -8.63
CA SER A 346 17.51 -6.38 -9.06
C SER A 346 18.97 -6.71 -9.38
N SER A 347 19.76 -5.79 -9.98
CA SER A 347 21.17 -6.04 -10.29
C SER A 347 22.08 -4.82 -10.14
N LYS A 348 23.32 -5.06 -9.68
CA LYS A 348 24.42 -4.08 -9.70
C LYS A 348 24.77 -3.64 -11.13
N ALA A 349 24.68 -4.52 -12.13
CA ALA A 349 24.95 -4.16 -13.52
C ALA A 349 24.00 -3.04 -14.00
N ASN A 350 22.72 -3.14 -13.64
CA ASN A 350 21.71 -2.15 -13.95
C ASN A 350 21.99 -0.80 -13.26
N ARG A 351 22.44 -0.82 -12.01
CA ARG A 351 22.86 0.39 -11.28
C ARG A 351 24.04 1.09 -11.96
N ILE A 352 25.08 0.35 -12.36
CA ILE A 352 26.23 0.91 -13.11
C ILE A 352 25.77 1.51 -14.45
N LYS A 353 24.95 0.79 -15.23
CA LYS A 353 24.38 1.27 -16.50
C LYS A 353 23.54 2.55 -16.32
N PHE A 354 22.78 2.68 -15.24
CA PHE A 354 22.04 3.89 -14.89
C PHE A 354 22.96 5.08 -14.55
N ILE A 355 24.05 4.82 -13.83
CA ILE A 355 25.08 5.83 -13.50
C ILE A 355 25.78 6.34 -14.77
N GLU A 356 26.07 5.46 -15.74
CA GLU A 356 26.63 5.83 -17.04
C GLU A 356 25.70 6.72 -17.89
N LEU A 357 24.38 6.64 -17.66
CA LEU A 357 23.35 7.41 -18.37
C LEU A 357 23.00 8.74 -17.68
N ASP A 358 23.83 9.22 -16.75
CA ASP A 358 23.60 10.40 -15.90
C ASP A 358 22.27 10.34 -15.10
N GLY A 359 21.79 9.13 -14.79
CA GLY A 359 20.51 8.90 -14.09
C GLY A 359 20.43 9.56 -12.71
N VAL A 360 21.56 9.68 -12.00
CA VAL A 360 21.66 10.36 -10.69
C VAL A 360 21.30 11.84 -10.82
N ASP A 361 21.88 12.55 -11.78
CA ASP A 361 21.58 13.96 -12.07
C ASP A 361 20.09 14.15 -12.47
N ILE A 362 19.54 13.21 -13.23
CA ILE A 362 18.13 13.21 -13.67
C ILE A 362 17.20 13.08 -12.45
N CYS A 363 17.40 12.07 -11.61
CA CYS A 363 16.56 11.84 -10.43
C CYS A 363 16.70 12.98 -9.39
N LEU A 364 17.90 13.53 -9.18
CA LEU A 364 18.07 14.70 -8.31
C LEU A 364 17.35 15.95 -8.86
N GLN A 365 17.35 16.17 -10.18
CA GLN A 365 16.57 17.24 -10.81
C GLN A 365 15.05 17.03 -10.69
N LEU A 366 14.58 15.78 -10.74
CA LEU A 366 13.17 15.42 -10.54
C LEU A 366 12.71 15.56 -9.09
N LEU A 367 13.59 15.26 -8.12
CA LEU A 367 13.33 15.46 -6.69
C LEU A 367 13.45 16.94 -6.27
N ALA A 368 14.22 17.76 -6.99
CA ALA A 368 14.48 19.15 -6.62
C ALA A 368 13.24 20.03 -6.34
N PRO A 369 12.10 19.95 -7.07
CA PRO A 369 10.88 20.69 -6.73
C PRO A 369 10.33 20.36 -5.33
N TYR A 370 10.47 19.10 -4.91
CA TYR A 370 9.91 18.56 -3.65
C TYR A 370 10.74 18.93 -2.41
N ARG A 371 11.78 19.76 -2.57
CA ARG A 371 12.56 20.35 -1.47
C ARG A 371 11.75 21.32 -0.58
N LYS A 372 10.59 21.80 -1.06
CA LYS A 372 9.63 22.66 -0.32
C LYS A 372 8.15 22.38 -0.62
N ARG A 373 7.84 21.75 -1.74
CA ARG A 373 6.48 21.36 -2.15
C ARG A 373 6.26 19.90 -1.76
N ASP A 374 5.20 19.60 -1.02
CA ASP A 374 4.71 18.23 -0.88
C ASP A 374 3.91 17.86 -2.16
N PRO A 375 3.96 16.62 -2.66
CA PRO A 375 3.13 16.18 -3.78
C PRO A 375 1.63 16.20 -3.43
N VAL A 376 0.76 16.03 -4.44
CA VAL A 376 -0.65 15.69 -4.22
C VAL A 376 -0.72 14.35 -3.47
N LYS A 377 -1.37 14.33 -2.31
CA LYS A 377 -1.43 13.16 -1.43
C LYS A 377 -2.35 12.06 -1.97
N GLY A 378 -1.90 10.82 -1.89
CA GLY A 378 -2.69 9.63 -2.22
C GLY A 378 -3.05 9.51 -3.69
N GLY A 379 -2.06 9.74 -4.56
CA GLY A 379 -2.15 9.55 -6.01
C GLY A 379 -0.76 9.68 -6.65
N ASP A 380 -0.71 9.54 -7.97
CA ASP A 380 0.47 9.21 -8.79
C ASP A 380 1.71 10.08 -8.50
N GLU A 381 1.54 11.37 -8.13
CA GLU A 381 2.64 12.28 -7.82
C GLU A 381 3.36 11.96 -6.49
N GLU A 382 2.69 11.35 -5.51
CA GLU A 382 3.32 10.93 -4.25
C GLU A 382 4.16 9.67 -4.49
N GLU A 383 3.59 8.66 -5.15
CA GLU A 383 4.26 7.38 -5.52
C GLU A 383 5.43 7.59 -6.49
N PHE A 384 5.28 8.41 -7.54
CA PHE A 384 6.39 8.78 -8.42
C PHE A 384 7.59 9.37 -7.67
N VAL A 385 7.35 10.17 -6.62
CA VAL A 385 8.43 10.76 -5.81
C VAL A 385 9.06 9.72 -4.89
N GLU A 386 8.29 8.77 -4.36
CA GLU A 386 8.80 7.65 -3.57
C GLU A 386 9.70 6.77 -4.46
N ASN A 387 9.23 6.35 -5.64
CA ASN A 387 9.97 5.49 -6.57
C ASN A 387 11.28 6.14 -7.08
N VAL A 388 11.29 7.47 -7.30
CA VAL A 388 12.52 8.22 -7.63
C VAL A 388 13.46 8.37 -6.42
N PHE A 389 12.95 8.40 -5.18
CA PHE A 389 13.78 8.31 -3.98
C PHE A 389 14.40 6.91 -3.83
N ASP A 390 13.62 5.84 -3.96
CA ASP A 390 14.13 4.46 -3.85
C ASP A 390 15.14 4.13 -4.96
N SER A 391 14.92 4.61 -6.19
CA SER A 391 15.91 4.60 -7.29
C SER A 391 17.26 5.23 -6.90
N ILE A 392 17.24 6.36 -6.17
CA ILE A 392 18.46 7.00 -5.67
C ILE A 392 19.10 6.19 -4.54
N MET A 393 18.31 5.57 -3.65
CA MET A 393 18.84 4.81 -2.52
C MET A 393 19.61 3.57 -2.98
N CYS A 394 19.06 2.78 -3.91
CA CYS A 394 19.77 1.65 -4.51
C CYS A 394 21.11 2.07 -5.14
N VAL A 395 21.20 3.28 -5.70
CA VAL A 395 22.38 3.77 -6.45
C VAL A 395 23.45 4.39 -5.55
N VAL A 396 23.10 5.01 -4.42
CA VAL A 396 24.12 5.56 -3.48
C VAL A 396 24.78 4.50 -2.61
N ASP A 397 24.27 3.28 -2.58
CA ASP A 397 24.95 2.12 -1.97
C ASP A 397 26.15 1.65 -2.83
N GLU A 398 26.18 1.98 -4.13
CA GLU A 398 27.32 1.70 -5.03
C GLU A 398 28.38 2.82 -4.98
N PRO A 399 29.70 2.52 -4.97
CA PRO A 399 30.76 3.53 -4.91
C PRO A 399 30.70 4.58 -6.04
N GLU A 400 30.44 4.14 -7.27
CA GLU A 400 30.35 5.00 -8.46
C GLU A 400 29.13 5.93 -8.38
N GLY A 401 28.00 5.42 -7.88
CA GLY A 401 26.76 6.18 -7.71
C GLY A 401 26.86 7.18 -6.55
N LYS A 402 27.56 6.80 -5.48
CA LYS A 402 27.92 7.67 -4.34
C LYS A 402 28.78 8.86 -4.77
N GLN A 403 29.84 8.62 -5.56
CA GLN A 403 30.66 9.71 -6.11
C GLN A 403 29.80 10.66 -6.95
N LYS A 404 28.98 10.13 -7.87
CA LYS A 404 28.07 10.91 -8.72
C LYS A 404 27.03 11.70 -7.91
N PHE A 405 26.49 11.14 -6.83
CA PHE A 405 25.55 11.84 -5.93
C PHE A 405 26.22 13.02 -5.21
N VAL A 406 27.50 12.94 -4.89
CA VAL A 406 28.27 14.08 -4.32
C VAL A 406 28.61 15.12 -5.40
N GLU A 407 28.98 14.70 -6.61
CA GLU A 407 29.23 15.59 -7.75
C GLU A 407 27.98 16.38 -8.18
N ALA A 408 26.81 15.74 -8.19
CA ALA A 408 25.52 16.30 -8.58
C ALA A 408 24.80 17.09 -7.45
N GLU A 409 25.52 17.49 -6.39
CA GLU A 409 25.00 18.23 -5.22
C GLU A 409 23.88 17.53 -4.43
N GLY A 410 23.77 16.21 -4.50
CA GLY A 410 22.73 15.42 -3.82
C GLY A 410 22.73 15.60 -2.30
N VAL A 411 23.90 15.72 -1.68
CA VAL A 411 24.05 16.03 -0.24
C VAL A 411 23.44 17.39 0.10
N GLN A 412 23.69 18.42 -0.72
CA GLN A 412 23.09 19.75 -0.55
C GLN A 412 21.56 19.69 -0.64
N LEU A 413 21.02 18.95 -1.63
CA LEU A 413 19.57 18.81 -1.82
C LEU A 413 18.92 18.07 -0.64
N ALA A 414 19.49 16.95 -0.20
CA ALA A 414 19.03 16.20 0.97
C ALA A 414 19.03 17.09 2.23
N LEU A 415 20.12 17.83 2.49
CA LEU A 415 20.19 18.76 3.61
C LEU A 415 19.17 19.91 3.51
N ILE A 416 18.74 20.32 2.31
CA ILE A 416 17.62 21.27 2.13
C ILE A 416 16.29 20.60 2.48
N MET A 417 16.01 19.39 1.98
CA MET A 417 14.79 18.63 2.32
C MET A 417 14.66 18.38 3.83
N LEU A 418 15.75 18.01 4.51
CA LEU A 418 15.81 17.85 5.97
C LEU A 418 15.54 19.16 6.72
N ARG A 419 15.86 20.33 6.15
CA ARG A 419 15.54 21.64 6.74
C ARG A 419 14.11 22.10 6.45
N GLU A 420 13.62 21.94 5.22
CA GLU A 420 12.47 22.68 4.69
C GLU A 420 11.30 21.82 4.16
N GLY A 421 11.53 20.57 3.76
CA GLY A 421 10.46 19.66 3.28
C GLY A 421 9.63 19.05 4.42
N LYS A 422 8.44 18.50 4.12
CA LYS A 422 7.70 17.64 5.07
C LYS A 422 7.63 16.19 4.57
N MET A 423 7.00 15.95 3.42
CA MET A 423 6.95 14.60 2.80
C MET A 423 8.37 14.11 2.49
N SER A 424 9.18 14.93 1.82
CA SER A 424 10.55 14.59 1.41
C SER A 424 11.56 14.45 2.55
N LYS A 425 11.19 14.74 3.81
CA LYS A 425 12.14 14.76 4.94
C LYS A 425 12.60 13.35 5.38
N PRO A 426 11.72 12.36 5.66
CA PRO A 426 12.18 11.01 6.03
C PRO A 426 12.91 10.30 4.88
N ARG A 427 12.44 10.45 3.64
CA ARG A 427 13.11 9.88 2.45
C ARG A 427 14.51 10.47 2.24
N ALA A 428 14.67 11.79 2.33
CA ALA A 428 15.99 12.43 2.28
C ALA A 428 16.91 12.11 3.47
N LEU A 429 16.35 11.64 4.61
CA LEU A 429 17.13 11.14 5.73
C LEU A 429 17.71 9.76 5.41
N ARG A 430 16.86 8.83 4.92
CA ARG A 430 17.28 7.49 4.49
C ARG A 430 18.30 7.54 3.35
N VAL A 431 18.09 8.38 2.33
CA VAL A 431 19.09 8.64 1.26
C VAL A 431 20.44 9.06 1.83
N LEU A 432 20.46 9.94 2.83
CA LEU A 432 21.72 10.44 3.41
C LEU A 432 22.43 9.41 4.29
N ASP A 433 21.67 8.49 4.89
CA ASP A 433 22.17 7.35 5.69
C ASP A 433 22.79 6.27 4.79
N HIS A 434 22.09 5.87 3.72
CA HIS A 434 22.65 4.99 2.66
C HIS A 434 23.89 5.64 2.00
N ALA A 435 23.83 6.93 1.63
CA ALA A 435 24.98 7.60 1.03
C ALA A 435 26.23 7.64 1.93
N ILE A 436 26.09 7.68 3.27
CA ILE A 436 27.24 7.71 4.19
C ILE A 436 27.69 6.32 4.68
N SER A 437 27.02 5.23 4.28
CA SER A 437 27.13 3.90 4.91
C SER A 437 28.39 3.06 4.59
N SER A 438 29.21 3.42 3.60
CA SER A 438 30.33 2.57 3.15
C SER A 438 31.66 3.02 3.76
N VAL A 439 32.58 2.07 3.99
CA VAL A 439 33.78 2.30 4.79
C VAL A 439 34.87 3.03 3.99
N GLN A 440 34.86 2.85 2.66
CA GLN A 440 35.95 3.26 1.76
C GLN A 440 35.89 4.72 1.30
N ASP A 441 34.74 5.40 1.44
CA ASP A 441 34.58 6.79 0.99
C ASP A 441 34.12 7.74 2.10
N VAL A 442 34.94 8.76 2.34
CA VAL A 442 34.73 9.82 3.34
C VAL A 442 34.09 11.08 2.75
N SER A 443 33.86 11.13 1.43
CA SER A 443 33.38 12.32 0.71
C SER A 443 32.04 12.84 1.24
N VAL A 444 31.03 11.96 1.37
CA VAL A 444 29.71 12.29 1.91
C VAL A 444 29.81 12.79 3.36
N ALA A 445 30.61 12.11 4.19
CA ALA A 445 30.81 12.48 5.59
C ALA A 445 31.41 13.89 5.74
N ILE A 446 32.42 14.23 4.92
CA ILE A 446 33.00 15.59 4.88
C ILE A 446 31.94 16.59 4.41
N LYS A 447 31.27 16.31 3.29
CA LYS A 447 30.31 17.22 2.66
C LYS A 447 29.13 17.55 3.58
N VAL A 448 28.62 16.57 4.33
CA VAL A 448 27.58 16.77 5.36
C VAL A 448 28.02 17.78 6.44
N VAL A 449 29.29 17.79 6.84
CA VAL A 449 29.81 18.73 7.85
C VAL A 449 30.11 20.11 7.25
N GLU A 450 30.56 20.18 6.01
CA GLU A 450 30.84 21.43 5.30
C GLU A 450 29.57 22.22 4.98
N GLU A 451 28.52 21.55 4.49
CA GLU A 451 27.19 22.13 4.16
C GLU A 451 26.31 22.42 5.40
N ALA A 452 26.96 22.54 6.56
CA ALA A 452 26.39 22.80 7.88
C ALA A 452 25.32 21.78 8.34
N GLY A 453 25.32 20.57 7.77
CA GLY A 453 24.33 19.52 8.04
C GLY A 453 24.26 19.09 9.50
N LEU A 454 25.36 19.16 10.24
CA LEU A 454 25.41 18.92 11.69
C LEU A 454 24.36 19.75 12.47
N LYS A 455 24.05 20.98 12.06
CA LYS A 455 23.01 21.79 12.72
C LYS A 455 21.61 21.24 12.47
N THR A 456 21.35 20.70 11.27
CA THR A 456 20.08 20.07 10.91
C THR A 456 19.91 18.75 11.64
N LEU A 457 20.89 17.84 11.54
CA LEU A 457 20.82 16.47 12.05
C LEU A 457 20.66 16.43 13.58
N PHE A 458 21.53 17.12 14.33
CA PHE A 458 21.36 17.24 15.78
C PHE A 458 20.09 18.04 16.17
N GLY A 459 19.65 18.97 15.32
CA GLY A 459 18.39 19.70 15.48
C GLY A 459 17.13 18.86 15.21
N MET A 460 17.27 17.69 14.58
CA MET A 460 16.23 16.67 14.45
C MET A 460 16.32 15.65 15.60
N PHE A 461 17.52 15.17 15.92
CA PHE A 461 17.77 14.19 16.99
C PHE A 461 17.31 14.63 18.39
N MET A 462 17.45 15.92 18.71
CA MET A 462 16.99 16.50 19.98
C MET A 462 15.46 16.77 20.04
N LYS A 463 14.67 16.20 19.12
CA LYS A 463 13.19 16.29 19.10
C LYS A 463 12.58 14.89 19.15
N LYS A 464 11.27 14.81 19.40
CA LYS A 464 10.52 13.57 19.13
C LYS A 464 10.58 13.29 17.62
N GLN A 465 10.88 12.03 17.27
CA GLN A 465 10.92 11.47 15.92
C GLN A 465 10.29 10.08 15.96
N GLU A 466 9.94 9.53 14.79
CA GLU A 466 9.60 8.12 14.65
C GLU A 466 10.84 7.21 14.85
N PRO A 467 10.70 5.95 15.28
CA PRO A 467 11.83 5.04 15.55
C PRO A 467 12.80 4.90 14.37
N ARG A 468 12.31 4.63 13.16
CA ARG A 468 13.12 4.53 11.94
C ARG A 468 13.94 5.80 11.66
N ASN A 469 13.40 6.99 11.99
CA ASN A 469 14.12 8.25 11.84
C ASN A 469 15.19 8.45 12.94
N ILE A 470 15.05 7.82 14.12
CA ILE A 470 16.13 7.76 15.12
C ILE A 470 17.23 6.80 14.65
N GLU A 471 16.87 5.62 14.14
CA GLU A 471 17.82 4.64 13.60
C GLU A 471 18.69 5.26 12.47
N HIS A 472 18.10 5.94 11.48
CA HIS A 472 18.88 6.65 10.45
C HIS A 472 19.73 7.82 10.98
N LEU A 473 19.30 8.50 12.04
CA LEU A 473 20.13 9.55 12.67
C LEU A 473 21.32 8.95 13.44
N LEU A 474 21.13 7.80 14.09
CA LEU A 474 22.20 7.03 14.71
C LEU A 474 23.16 6.46 13.66
N GLY A 475 22.63 5.96 12.53
CA GLY A 475 23.36 5.58 11.32
C GLY A 475 24.36 6.65 10.89
N ILE A 476 23.85 7.82 10.51
CA ILE A 476 24.66 8.97 10.10
C ILE A 476 25.66 9.40 11.19
N PHE A 477 25.30 9.39 12.48
CA PHE A 477 26.23 9.76 13.55
C PHE A 477 27.35 8.72 13.76
N THR A 478 27.06 7.42 13.66
CA THR A 478 28.05 6.36 13.65
C THR A 478 29.03 6.54 12.49
N TYR A 479 28.54 6.74 11.27
CA TYR A 479 29.42 6.90 10.11
C TYR A 479 30.22 8.21 10.13
N LEU A 480 29.67 9.31 10.67
CA LEU A 480 30.45 10.52 10.96
C LEU A 480 31.55 10.30 12.03
N LEU A 481 31.35 9.40 12.99
CA LEU A 481 32.36 9.01 14.00
C LEU A 481 33.28 7.88 13.52
N ARG A 482 32.93 7.14 12.47
CA ARG A 482 33.77 6.13 11.82
C ARG A 482 34.71 6.74 10.77
N LEU A 483 34.18 7.55 9.85
CA LEU A 483 34.86 7.96 8.63
C LEU A 483 35.67 9.26 8.77
N LEU A 484 35.22 10.22 9.59
CA LEU A 484 35.88 11.53 9.67
C LEU A 484 37.25 11.43 10.35
N PRO A 485 38.38 11.74 9.67
CA PRO A 485 39.72 11.46 10.19
C PRO A 485 40.00 12.16 11.52
N GLN A 486 40.70 11.47 12.43
CA GLN A 486 41.00 12.00 13.75
C GLN A 486 41.78 13.32 13.67
N GLY A 487 41.41 14.29 14.50
CA GLY A 487 41.99 15.65 14.49
C GLY A 487 41.60 16.53 13.29
N SER A 488 40.83 16.03 12.31
CA SER A 488 40.36 16.85 11.19
C SER A 488 39.32 17.89 11.61
N ALA A 489 39.25 19.02 10.90
CA ALA A 489 38.26 20.06 11.17
C ALA A 489 36.79 19.59 11.05
N PRO A 490 36.41 18.65 10.15
CA PRO A 490 35.13 17.97 10.23
C PRO A 490 34.94 17.16 11.53
N ARG A 491 35.90 16.30 11.91
CA ARG A 491 35.83 15.46 13.12
C ARG A 491 35.66 16.30 14.39
N ILE A 492 36.48 17.34 14.56
CA ILE A 492 36.41 18.26 15.70
C ILE A 492 35.04 18.95 15.78
N ARG A 493 34.46 19.37 14.64
CA ARG A 493 33.11 19.96 14.60
C ARG A 493 32.02 18.95 15.01
N THR A 494 32.15 17.68 14.61
CA THR A 494 31.22 16.60 15.02
C THR A 494 31.30 16.32 16.52
N LEU A 495 32.51 16.14 17.08
CA LEU A 495 32.72 15.93 18.53
C LEU A 495 32.15 17.08 19.36
N ALA A 496 32.37 18.34 18.93
CA ALA A 496 31.86 19.52 19.61
C ALA A 496 30.31 19.50 19.73
N LYS A 497 29.58 18.93 18.76
CA LYS A 497 28.12 18.78 18.85
C LYS A 497 27.68 17.89 20.02
N PHE A 498 28.45 16.86 20.34
CA PHE A 498 28.15 15.95 21.45
C PHE A 498 28.42 16.59 22.82
N VAL A 499 29.55 17.32 22.94
CA VAL A 499 29.99 17.99 24.18
C VAL A 499 29.12 19.24 24.52
N GLU A 500 28.65 19.95 23.50
CA GLU A 500 27.82 21.16 23.61
C GLU A 500 26.64 21.04 24.62
N ASN A 501 26.52 22.02 25.52
CA ASN A 501 25.45 22.15 26.53
C ASN A 501 25.46 20.96 27.52
N ASP A 502 26.53 20.85 28.32
CA ASP A 502 26.75 19.79 29.32
C ASP A 502 26.43 18.37 28.81
N TYR A 503 26.97 18.05 27.63
CA TYR A 503 26.85 16.74 26.99
C TYR A 503 25.40 16.29 26.72
N ALA A 504 24.42 17.21 26.60
CA ALA A 504 23.00 16.91 26.45
C ALA A 504 22.66 15.94 25.28
N LYS A 505 23.52 15.84 24.27
CA LYS A 505 23.35 14.91 23.14
C LYS A 505 23.77 13.49 23.53
N ILE A 506 24.80 13.35 24.37
CA ILE A 506 25.21 12.06 24.95
C ILE A 506 24.13 11.57 25.94
N ILE A 507 23.58 12.48 26.76
CA ILE A 507 22.41 12.17 27.60
C ILE A 507 21.27 11.63 26.73
N ARG A 508 20.97 12.28 25.60
CA ARG A 508 19.94 11.83 24.66
C ARG A 508 20.24 10.47 24.01
N VAL A 509 21.50 10.16 23.69
CA VAL A 509 21.92 8.81 23.23
C VAL A 509 21.68 7.77 24.32
N LEU A 510 22.02 8.06 25.58
CA LEU A 510 21.84 7.17 26.73
C LEU A 510 20.35 6.93 27.04
N GLU A 511 19.49 7.94 26.94
CA GLU A 511 18.03 7.81 27.03
C GLU A 511 17.49 6.82 25.98
N ILE A 512 17.93 6.98 24.72
CA ILE A 512 17.51 6.15 23.59
C ILE A 512 17.99 4.71 23.78
N ARG A 513 19.28 4.50 24.11
CA ARG A 513 19.84 3.18 24.42
C ARG A 513 19.05 2.49 25.52
N LYS A 514 18.75 3.19 26.62
CA LYS A 514 17.96 2.63 27.73
C LYS A 514 16.57 2.21 27.26
N GLY A 515 15.92 2.99 26.39
CA GLY A 515 14.61 2.65 25.82
C GLY A 515 14.64 1.33 25.03
N TYR A 516 15.58 1.19 24.08
CA TYR A 516 15.71 -0.04 23.29
C TYR A 516 16.22 -1.23 24.10
N SER A 517 17.21 -1.04 24.99
CA SER A 517 17.70 -2.10 25.90
C SER A 517 16.58 -2.66 26.80
N THR A 518 15.62 -1.83 27.21
CA THR A 518 14.43 -2.29 27.97
C THR A 518 13.47 -3.13 27.12
N LYS A 519 13.46 -2.97 25.79
CA LYS A 519 12.69 -3.83 24.87
C LYS A 519 13.43 -5.13 24.59
N LEU A 520 14.68 -5.03 24.12
CA LEU A 520 15.49 -6.18 23.73
C LEU A 520 15.67 -7.15 24.91
N GLY A 521 15.87 -6.66 26.14
CA GLY A 521 15.98 -7.50 27.32
C GLY A 521 14.72 -8.31 27.70
N LYS A 522 13.55 -8.04 27.10
CA LYS A 522 12.38 -8.94 27.19
C LYS A 522 12.49 -10.08 26.19
N VAL A 523 12.72 -9.73 24.92
CA VAL A 523 12.88 -10.69 23.82
C VAL A 523 14.07 -11.63 24.07
N GLU A 524 15.17 -11.12 24.65
CA GLU A 524 16.30 -11.96 25.08
C GLU A 524 15.93 -12.93 26.21
N ALA A 525 15.02 -12.56 27.12
CA ALA A 525 14.53 -13.46 28.16
C ALA A 525 13.55 -14.52 27.61
N GLU A 526 12.72 -14.15 26.62
CA GLU A 526 11.80 -15.06 25.91
C GLU A 526 12.58 -16.09 25.07
N ILE A 527 13.61 -15.64 24.34
CA ILE A 527 14.54 -16.50 23.57
C ILE A 527 15.33 -17.43 24.50
N GLU A 528 15.86 -16.90 25.62
CA GLU A 528 16.59 -17.69 26.61
C GLU A 528 15.68 -18.70 27.32
N ASP A 529 14.36 -18.53 27.36
CA ASP A 529 13.43 -19.56 27.87
C ASP A 529 13.15 -20.64 26.84
N GLN A 530 12.91 -20.27 25.57
CA GLN A 530 12.77 -21.21 24.46
C GLN A 530 14.00 -22.13 24.34
N ARG A 531 15.21 -21.57 24.46
CA ARG A 531 16.49 -22.30 24.42
C ARG A 531 16.70 -23.37 25.51
N LYS A 532 15.91 -23.39 26.59
CA LYS A 532 16.10 -24.36 27.68
C LYS A 532 15.54 -25.75 27.39
N GLY A 533 14.71 -25.89 26.35
CA GLY A 533 14.08 -27.16 25.96
C GLY A 533 14.61 -27.77 24.66
N LEU A 534 15.42 -27.03 23.90
CA LEU A 534 15.82 -27.36 22.53
C LEU A 534 17.24 -27.96 22.47
N ASP A 535 17.50 -28.79 21.46
CA ASP A 535 18.85 -29.25 21.12
C ASP A 535 19.60 -28.31 20.15
N GLN A 536 20.81 -28.70 19.72
CA GLN A 536 21.67 -27.84 18.92
C GLN A 536 21.13 -27.62 17.49
N ASP A 537 20.49 -28.62 16.90
CA ASP A 537 20.01 -28.56 15.52
C ASP A 537 18.72 -27.71 15.48
N GLU A 538 17.83 -27.88 16.47
CA GLU A 538 16.66 -27.02 16.69
C GLU A 538 17.04 -25.55 17.00
N ILE A 539 18.13 -25.33 17.74
CA ILE A 539 18.67 -23.99 18.05
C ILE A 539 19.20 -23.29 16.79
N GLU A 540 19.71 -24.04 15.81
CA GLU A 540 20.17 -23.50 14.52
C GLU A 540 18.98 -23.19 13.58
N GLU A 541 17.94 -24.02 13.57
CA GLU A 541 16.69 -23.73 12.82
C GLU A 541 15.97 -22.48 13.36
N MET A 542 15.85 -22.32 14.68
CA MET A 542 15.22 -21.14 15.29
C MET A 542 16.09 -19.86 15.25
N ALA A 543 17.34 -19.93 14.79
CA ALA A 543 18.29 -18.82 14.87
C ALA A 543 17.85 -17.57 14.06
N GLU A 544 17.29 -17.77 12.86
CA GLU A 544 16.82 -16.66 12.01
C GLU A 544 15.57 -15.97 12.59
N GLU A 545 14.61 -16.75 13.11
CA GLU A 545 13.40 -16.22 13.73
C GLU A 545 13.73 -15.40 14.99
N TRP A 546 14.67 -15.89 15.81
CA TRP A 546 15.20 -15.17 16.96
C TRP A 546 15.97 -13.91 16.56
N LEU A 547 16.77 -13.94 15.48
CA LEU A 547 17.45 -12.74 14.97
C LEU A 547 16.44 -11.68 14.52
N SER A 548 15.40 -12.08 13.80
CA SER A 548 14.29 -11.21 13.37
C SER A 548 13.60 -10.55 14.56
N LYS A 549 13.17 -11.34 15.57
CA LYS A 549 12.59 -10.84 16.83
C LYS A 549 13.49 -9.82 17.55
N ARG A 550 14.82 -10.01 17.53
CA ARG A 550 15.79 -9.07 18.13
C ARG A 550 15.96 -7.80 17.31
N LEU A 551 15.91 -7.87 15.98
CA LEU A 551 15.93 -6.70 15.10
C LEU A 551 14.69 -5.82 15.32
N ASP A 552 13.49 -6.42 15.40
CA ASP A 552 12.23 -5.72 15.73
C ASP A 552 12.24 -5.08 17.13
N ALA A 553 12.89 -5.72 18.11
CA ALA A 553 13.12 -5.12 19.43
C ALA A 553 14.10 -3.92 19.39
N GLY A 554 14.84 -3.76 18.28
CA GLY A 554 15.76 -2.67 18.00
C GLY A 554 17.22 -2.94 18.34
N LEU A 555 17.70 -4.18 18.16
CA LEU A 555 19.11 -4.57 18.30
C LEU A 555 20.05 -3.61 17.57
N PHE A 556 19.76 -3.28 16.30
CA PHE A 556 20.54 -2.35 15.48
C PHE A 556 20.66 -0.96 16.13
N ALA A 557 19.58 -0.43 16.70
CA ALA A 557 19.60 0.87 17.38
C ALA A 557 20.54 0.85 18.60
N ILE A 558 20.59 -0.26 19.35
CA ILE A 558 21.51 -0.43 20.48
C ILE A 558 22.96 -0.47 19.98
N GLN A 559 23.26 -1.33 19.00
CA GLN A 559 24.60 -1.44 18.40
C GLN A 559 25.13 -0.07 17.92
N MET A 560 24.29 0.71 17.25
CA MET A 560 24.67 2.05 16.77
C MET A 560 24.83 3.05 17.93
N THR A 561 23.97 3.02 18.97
CA THR A 561 24.22 3.85 20.17
C THR A 561 25.53 3.48 20.88
N ASP A 562 25.86 2.20 21.00
CA ASP A 562 27.07 1.76 21.70
C ASP A 562 28.35 2.03 20.91
N LEU A 563 28.31 1.94 19.58
CA LEU A 563 29.41 2.36 18.73
C LEU A 563 29.66 3.87 18.81
N ILE A 564 28.61 4.69 18.85
CA ILE A 564 28.72 6.15 19.14
C ILE A 564 29.32 6.40 20.52
N LEU A 565 28.85 5.71 21.56
CA LEU A 565 29.34 5.88 22.93
C LEU A 565 30.80 5.44 23.08
N ALA A 566 31.22 4.37 22.39
CA ALA A 566 32.60 3.91 22.36
C ALA A 566 33.54 4.96 21.74
N TRP A 567 33.21 5.50 20.57
CA TRP A 567 33.97 6.58 19.91
C TRP A 567 34.08 7.84 20.78
N LEU A 568 33.03 8.18 21.53
CA LEU A 568 33.05 9.33 22.45
C LEU A 568 33.88 9.03 23.72
N CYS A 569 33.87 7.80 24.22
CA CYS A 569 34.69 7.36 25.35
C CYS A 569 36.19 7.32 25.03
N THR A 570 36.59 7.04 23.78
CA THR A 570 38.00 7.01 23.37
C THR A 570 38.56 8.41 23.10
N GLU A 571 37.77 9.32 22.50
CA GLU A 571 38.27 10.64 22.09
C GLU A 571 38.04 11.78 23.10
N ASP A 572 37.04 11.72 24.00
CA ASP A 572 36.79 12.78 24.98
C ASP A 572 36.66 12.27 26.43
N GLN A 573 37.54 12.78 27.31
CA GLN A 573 37.61 12.38 28.72
C GLN A 573 36.47 12.94 29.59
N GLY A 574 35.73 13.94 29.11
CA GLY A 574 34.50 14.43 29.73
C GLY A 574 33.31 13.56 29.37
N ALA A 575 33.16 13.21 28.09
CA ALA A 575 32.20 12.24 27.59
C ALA A 575 32.36 10.89 28.29
N LYS A 576 33.59 10.33 28.34
CA LYS A 576 33.90 9.09 29.08
C LYS A 576 33.37 9.10 30.51
N LYS A 577 33.54 10.22 31.24
CA LYS A 577 33.03 10.39 32.61
C LYS A 577 31.51 10.54 32.67
N LYS A 578 30.89 11.25 31.72
CA LYS A 578 29.43 11.42 31.65
C LYS A 578 28.74 10.09 31.36
N ILE A 579 29.32 9.27 30.48
CA ILE A 579 28.81 7.94 30.08
C ILE A 579 28.95 6.96 31.25
N ALA A 580 30.14 6.83 31.83
CA ALA A 580 30.39 5.94 32.98
C ALA A 580 29.59 6.29 34.26
N ALA A 581 29.01 7.50 34.33
CA ALA A 581 28.10 7.91 35.41
C ALA A 581 26.63 7.52 35.18
N SER A 582 26.29 6.87 34.07
CA SER A 582 24.91 6.50 33.71
C SER A 582 24.78 5.14 33.00
N LEU A 583 25.88 4.58 32.51
CA LEU A 583 25.97 3.29 31.85
C LEU A 583 27.27 2.60 32.24
N ASP A 584 27.20 1.30 32.54
CA ASP A 584 28.38 0.45 32.69
C ASP A 584 29.05 0.24 31.33
N THR A 585 30.32 0.61 31.22
CA THR A 585 31.10 0.49 29.98
C THR A 585 31.34 -0.94 29.54
N ASP A 586 31.22 -1.93 30.43
CA ASP A 586 31.35 -3.34 30.04
C ASP A 586 30.09 -3.84 29.30
N GLN A 587 28.94 -3.18 29.42
CA GLN A 587 27.79 -3.44 28.54
C GLN A 587 28.07 -2.99 27.09
N ILE A 588 28.69 -1.82 26.92
CA ILE A 588 29.14 -1.34 25.60
C ILE A 588 30.11 -2.37 25.01
N ARG A 589 31.09 -2.85 25.80
CA ARG A 589 32.02 -3.89 25.36
C ARG A 589 31.29 -5.17 24.93
N LYS A 590 30.30 -5.66 25.70
CA LYS A 590 29.53 -6.87 25.35
C LYS A 590 28.85 -6.71 23.98
N THR A 591 28.16 -5.59 23.74
CA THR A 591 27.46 -5.35 22.47
C THR A 591 28.42 -5.21 21.27
N LEU A 592 29.60 -4.60 21.45
CA LEU A 592 30.62 -4.56 20.39
C LEU A 592 31.24 -5.95 20.15
N GLN A 593 31.48 -6.74 21.19
CA GLN A 593 31.97 -8.12 21.08
C GLN A 593 30.97 -9.02 20.37
N GLU A 594 29.69 -8.95 20.74
CA GLU A 594 28.60 -9.66 20.07
C GLU A 594 28.49 -9.28 18.60
N SER A 595 28.70 -8.01 18.26
CA SER A 595 28.71 -7.54 16.87
C SER A 595 29.91 -8.07 16.05
N ILE A 596 31.01 -8.48 16.71
CA ILE A 596 32.10 -9.23 16.08
C ILE A 596 31.72 -10.72 15.96
N THR A 597 31.14 -11.32 17.00
CA THR A 597 30.73 -12.74 16.97
C THR A 597 29.69 -13.00 15.87
N LEU A 598 28.71 -12.11 15.70
CA LEU A 598 27.70 -12.18 14.63
C LEU A 598 28.27 -11.96 13.22
N MET A 599 29.46 -11.36 13.11
CA MET A 599 30.15 -11.18 11.83
C MET A 599 30.94 -12.43 11.41
N GLY A 600 31.31 -13.31 12.35
CA GLY A 600 32.05 -14.54 12.07
C GLY A 600 33.54 -14.33 11.78
N ASP A 601 34.24 -15.44 11.52
CA ASP A 601 35.69 -15.49 11.19
C ASP A 601 35.97 -15.88 9.72
N GLU A 602 34.94 -16.26 8.95
CA GLU A 602 35.05 -16.82 7.60
C GLU A 602 34.32 -15.95 6.57
N ASP A 603 34.77 -15.99 5.30
CA ASP A 603 34.20 -15.29 4.12
C ASP A 603 33.88 -13.78 4.26
N LEU A 604 34.60 -13.07 5.12
CA LEU A 604 34.45 -11.62 5.30
C LEU A 604 34.83 -10.81 4.04
N ASP A 605 34.01 -9.81 3.72
CA ASP A 605 34.39 -8.77 2.75
C ASP A 605 35.33 -7.71 3.36
N ALA A 606 35.96 -6.87 2.52
CA ALA A 606 36.94 -5.88 2.97
C ALA A 606 36.36 -4.78 3.88
N ASP A 607 35.08 -4.42 3.75
CA ASP A 607 34.41 -3.46 4.63
C ASP A 607 34.02 -4.13 5.95
N GLN A 608 33.72 -5.43 5.94
CA GLN A 608 33.54 -6.26 7.14
C GLN A 608 34.86 -6.44 7.92
N GLU A 609 35.97 -6.80 7.26
CA GLU A 609 37.31 -6.84 7.88
C GLU A 609 37.64 -5.50 8.56
N LEU A 610 37.48 -4.38 7.84
CA LEU A 610 37.68 -3.03 8.38
C LEU A 610 36.68 -2.66 9.49
N THR A 611 35.52 -3.31 9.56
CA THR A 611 34.56 -3.15 10.67
C THR A 611 35.03 -3.92 11.90
N LYS A 612 35.48 -5.16 11.72
CA LYS A 612 35.97 -6.05 12.77
C LYS A 612 37.22 -5.52 13.45
N ASP A 613 38.18 -5.02 12.69
CA ASP A 613 39.38 -4.35 13.21
C ASP A 613 39.04 -3.09 14.02
N MET A 614 38.13 -2.25 13.51
CA MET A 614 37.65 -1.06 14.20
C MET A 614 36.97 -1.41 15.54
N LEU A 615 36.05 -2.38 15.54
CA LEU A 615 35.36 -2.84 16.76
C LEU A 615 36.36 -3.40 17.78
N THR A 616 37.33 -4.19 17.32
CA THR A 616 38.41 -4.77 18.16
C THR A 616 39.29 -3.67 18.79
N ALA A 617 39.64 -2.63 18.02
CA ALA A 617 40.38 -1.47 18.52
C ALA A 617 39.60 -0.68 19.59
N LEU A 618 38.28 -0.52 19.41
CA LEU A 618 37.41 0.16 20.39
C LEU A 618 37.21 -0.66 21.68
N ILE A 619 37.12 -2.00 21.58
CA ILE A 619 37.02 -2.92 22.73
C ILE A 619 38.28 -2.90 23.60
N THR A 620 39.45 -2.77 22.97
CA THR A 620 40.78 -2.87 23.61
C THR A 620 41.31 -1.53 24.15
N TYR A 621 40.74 -0.39 23.73
CA TYR A 621 41.14 0.92 24.25
C TYR A 621 40.73 1.07 25.73
N PRO A 622 41.66 1.39 26.66
CA PRO A 622 41.42 1.20 28.08
C PRO A 622 40.41 2.19 28.70
N THR A 623 39.35 1.64 29.31
CA THR A 623 38.36 2.39 30.10
C THR A 623 38.88 2.78 31.50
N ASP A 624 39.94 2.13 32.01
CA ASP A 624 40.52 2.35 33.34
C ASP A 624 41.32 3.69 33.48
N PRO A 625 41.19 4.47 34.57
CA PRO A 625 41.95 5.72 34.78
C PRO A 625 43.44 5.61 35.19
N ALA A 626 44.02 4.42 35.36
CA ALA A 626 45.24 4.25 36.18
C ALA A 626 46.41 3.43 35.57
N ALA A 627 46.90 3.78 34.36
CA ALA A 627 48.18 3.26 33.83
C ALA A 627 49.00 4.34 33.10
N PRO A 628 50.36 4.30 33.14
CA PRO A 628 51.20 5.32 32.51
C PRO A 628 51.35 5.11 31.00
N VAL A 629 51.26 6.19 30.23
CA VAL A 629 51.46 6.18 28.76
C VAL A 629 52.91 5.83 28.41
N ALA A 630 53.10 4.78 27.61
CA ALA A 630 54.39 4.45 27.00
C ALA A 630 54.59 5.27 25.71
N ASN A 631 55.76 5.90 25.57
CA ASN A 631 56.10 6.72 24.40
C ASN A 631 56.30 5.87 23.14
N THR A 632 55.62 6.24 22.06
CA THR A 632 56.07 6.04 20.67
C THR A 632 55.91 7.33 19.87
N THR A 633 57.03 8.02 19.63
CA THR A 633 57.11 9.15 18.68
C THR A 633 57.43 8.64 17.27
N PRO A 634 57.11 9.41 16.22
CA PRO A 634 58.19 10.19 15.59
C PRO A 634 57.80 11.58 15.04
N ALA A 635 58.83 12.40 14.78
CA ALA A 635 58.90 13.56 13.85
C ALA A 635 57.78 14.65 13.91
N THR A 636 57.95 15.85 14.51
CA THR A 636 58.86 17.01 14.27
C THR A 636 58.40 18.02 13.21
N ASP A 637 58.53 19.31 13.58
CA ASP A 637 58.38 20.56 12.79
C ASP A 637 56.94 20.90 12.31
N ALA A 638 56.43 22.14 12.39
CA ALA A 638 56.92 23.43 12.93
C ALA A 638 55.74 24.16 13.64
N GLN A 639 55.88 24.70 14.85
CA GLN A 639 56.33 26.08 15.20
C GLN A 639 55.41 27.24 14.75
N ASP A 640 55.13 28.14 15.71
CA ASP A 640 54.52 29.48 15.62
C ASP A 640 53.03 29.60 15.17
N ALA A 641 52.19 30.50 15.72
CA ALA A 641 52.34 31.40 16.88
C ALA A 641 50.98 32.00 17.36
N VAL A 642 50.92 32.48 18.62
CA VAL A 642 50.03 33.56 19.15
C VAL A 642 48.49 33.29 19.21
N ALA A 643 47.69 33.84 20.14
CA ALA A 643 47.83 34.14 21.59
C ALA A 643 46.44 34.47 22.22
N THR A 644 46.34 34.26 23.54
CA THR A 644 45.56 35.00 24.58
C THR A 644 44.37 35.91 24.21
N THR A 645 43.19 35.66 24.82
CA THR A 645 42.22 36.61 25.47
C THR A 645 41.03 35.78 26.01
N THR A 646 40.81 35.55 27.31
CA THR A 646 40.39 36.46 28.40
C THR A 646 38.96 37.01 28.18
N ALA A 647 37.87 36.28 28.49
CA ALA A 647 37.28 35.94 29.81
C ALA A 647 36.22 36.95 30.35
N LEU A 648 35.36 36.44 31.26
CA LEU A 648 34.39 37.12 32.15
C LEU A 648 32.97 37.51 31.65
N ILE A 649 32.07 37.47 32.64
CA ILE A 649 30.67 37.97 32.78
C ILE A 649 29.58 36.89 32.61
N ALA A 650 28.64 36.67 33.54
CA ALA A 650 28.57 36.82 35.01
C ALA A 650 27.25 36.15 35.51
N ASP A 651 27.10 35.95 36.82
CA ASP A 651 25.94 35.33 37.45
C ASP A 651 24.56 35.95 37.15
N ALA A 652 23.54 35.10 37.21
CA ALA A 652 22.19 35.48 37.67
C ALA A 652 21.52 34.27 38.36
N THR A 653 21.68 34.15 39.68
CA THR A 653 20.96 33.20 40.53
C THR A 653 19.84 33.90 41.30
N ILE A 654 18.62 33.35 41.23
CA ILE A 654 17.49 33.61 42.16
C ILE A 654 16.87 32.23 42.48
N VAL A 655 16.29 32.09 43.68
CA VAL A 655 16.04 30.81 44.36
C VAL A 655 14.64 30.75 44.98
N ASN A 656 14.10 29.53 45.11
CA ASN A 656 12.88 29.14 45.87
C ASN A 656 11.55 29.73 45.29
N ALA A 657 10.32 29.28 45.60
CA ALA A 657 9.76 28.29 46.53
C ALA A 657 8.39 27.79 45.98
N ASP A 658 7.69 26.73 46.43
CA ASP A 658 7.98 25.41 47.07
C ASP A 658 6.61 24.59 47.06
N ASP A 659 6.60 23.30 47.47
CA ASP A 659 5.44 22.36 47.57
C ASP A 659 4.74 21.93 46.23
N ALA A 660 4.34 20.67 45.95
CA ALA A 660 3.68 19.57 46.69
C ALA A 660 2.12 19.69 46.71
N SER A 661 1.29 18.62 46.57
CA SER A 661 1.50 17.16 46.58
C SER A 661 0.39 16.36 45.84
N ASP A 662 0.75 15.17 45.35
CA ASP A 662 0.01 13.88 45.32
C ASP A 662 -1.34 13.62 44.56
N ASP A 663 -1.39 12.38 44.04
CA ASP A 663 -2.49 11.40 43.85
C ASP A 663 -3.56 11.42 42.71
N GLU A 664 -3.44 10.36 41.88
CA GLU A 664 -4.43 9.34 41.45
C GLU A 664 -5.48 9.52 40.31
N VAL A 665 -5.28 8.67 39.28
CA VAL A 665 -6.23 7.67 38.69
C VAL A 665 -7.22 8.05 37.56
N GLU A 666 -7.00 7.33 36.43
CA GLU A 666 -7.89 6.87 35.34
C GLU A 666 -8.71 7.81 34.43
N GLY A 667 -8.95 7.31 33.20
CA GLY A 667 -9.64 7.98 32.10
C GLY A 667 -9.21 7.39 30.74
N ALA A 668 -9.86 6.30 30.30
CA ALA A 668 -9.39 5.49 29.17
C ALA A 668 -9.72 6.06 27.78
N ALA A 669 -8.99 5.57 26.76
CA ALA A 669 -9.36 5.67 25.35
C ALA A 669 -9.02 4.34 24.66
N LEU A 670 -10.03 3.63 24.18
CA LEU A 670 -9.87 2.30 23.57
C LEU A 670 -9.42 2.40 22.11
N ALA A 671 -8.23 1.88 21.84
CA ALA A 671 -7.80 1.44 20.51
C ALA A 671 -7.07 0.10 20.70
N GLY A 672 -7.76 -1.00 20.41
CA GLY A 672 -7.23 -2.34 20.64
C GLY A 672 -6.06 -2.66 19.70
N PRO A 673 -4.90 -3.10 20.19
CA PRO A 673 -3.89 -3.73 19.35
C PRO A 673 -4.32 -5.14 18.91
N ARG A 674 -3.65 -5.67 17.90
CA ARG A 674 -3.73 -7.05 17.36
C ARG A 674 -4.05 -8.07 18.48
N ALA A 675 -5.17 -8.77 18.35
CA ALA A 675 -5.69 -9.66 19.38
C ALA A 675 -4.90 -10.98 19.47
N THR A 676 -3.78 -10.98 20.18
CA THR A 676 -3.26 -12.21 20.78
C THR A 676 -4.24 -12.68 21.84
N LEU A 677 -5.04 -13.71 21.52
CA LEU A 677 -5.88 -14.37 22.51
C LEU A 677 -5.00 -14.96 23.61
N VAL A 678 -5.19 -14.51 24.84
CA VAL A 678 -4.62 -15.17 26.01
C VAL A 678 -5.34 -16.50 26.16
N GLN A 679 -4.59 -17.61 26.05
CA GLN A 679 -5.11 -18.94 26.38
C GLN A 679 -5.47 -18.97 27.87
N GLU A 680 -6.64 -19.50 28.21
CA GLU A 680 -6.88 -19.95 29.59
C GLU A 680 -5.97 -21.14 29.89
N ASP A 681 -5.54 -21.31 31.15
CA ASP A 681 -4.55 -22.31 31.58
C ASP A 681 -5.04 -23.77 31.42
N GLY A 682 -5.00 -24.27 30.19
CA GLY A 682 -4.96 -25.69 29.87
C GLY A 682 -3.53 -26.25 29.98
N PRO A 683 -3.35 -27.58 30.08
CA PRO A 683 -2.04 -28.18 29.85
C PRO A 683 -1.57 -27.86 28.44
N ALA A 684 -0.28 -27.57 28.27
CA ALA A 684 0.29 -27.30 26.95
C ALA A 684 0.02 -28.49 26.02
N PRO A 685 -0.48 -28.26 24.78
CA PRO A 685 -0.70 -29.35 23.83
C PRO A 685 0.64 -30.02 23.51
N GLU A 686 0.66 -31.35 23.55
CA GLU A 686 1.86 -32.14 23.28
C GLU A 686 2.32 -31.93 21.83
N GLN A 687 3.63 -31.80 21.62
CA GLN A 687 4.21 -31.64 20.29
C GLN A 687 4.15 -32.97 19.55
N ILE A 688 3.29 -33.05 18.53
CA ILE A 688 3.20 -34.19 17.61
C ILE A 688 4.08 -33.90 16.38
N PRO A 689 5.04 -34.75 16.01
CA PRO A 689 5.83 -34.60 14.79
C PRO A 689 5.02 -34.86 13.51
N ASP A 690 5.46 -34.30 12.38
CA ASP A 690 4.81 -34.44 11.05
C ASP A 690 4.75 -35.88 10.48
N ASP A 691 5.30 -36.87 11.19
CA ASP A 691 5.29 -38.29 10.83
C ASP A 691 4.05 -39.06 11.36
N GLU A 692 3.28 -38.52 12.32
CA GLU A 692 2.06 -39.19 12.81
C GLU A 692 0.81 -38.83 11.98
N ASP A 693 0.04 -39.84 11.59
CA ASP A 693 -1.26 -39.64 10.94
C ASP A 693 -2.28 -39.14 11.97
N LEU A 694 -2.47 -37.82 12.03
CA LEU A 694 -3.37 -37.13 12.97
C LEU A 694 -4.82 -37.67 13.00
N LEU A 695 -5.22 -38.47 12.01
CA LEU A 695 -6.55 -39.05 11.87
C LEU A 695 -6.55 -40.59 11.95
N ASP A 696 -5.49 -41.22 12.47
CA ASP A 696 -5.41 -42.69 12.50
C ASP A 696 -6.39 -43.35 13.48
N GLU A 697 -6.76 -42.67 14.57
CA GLU A 697 -7.79 -43.15 15.51
C GLU A 697 -9.24 -42.88 15.03
N TYR A 698 -9.44 -42.10 13.96
CA TYR A 698 -10.77 -41.69 13.51
C TYR A 698 -11.50 -42.80 12.71
N PRO A 699 -12.76 -43.15 13.04
CA PRO A 699 -13.57 -44.08 12.26
C PRO A 699 -13.83 -43.60 10.82
N ALA A 700 -13.88 -44.53 9.86
CA ALA A 700 -14.15 -44.19 8.45
C ALA A 700 -15.57 -43.65 8.18
N ASP A 701 -16.49 -43.80 9.15
CA ASP A 701 -17.84 -43.23 9.16
C ASP A 701 -17.93 -41.87 9.89
N THR A 702 -16.80 -41.25 10.24
CA THR A 702 -16.74 -39.86 10.74
C THR A 702 -17.34 -38.87 9.74
N THR A 703 -18.29 -38.06 10.22
CA THR A 703 -18.96 -37.00 9.45
C THR A 703 -18.39 -35.60 9.71
N GLU A 704 -17.63 -35.40 10.80
CA GLU A 704 -17.16 -34.08 11.25
C GLU A 704 -15.71 -34.18 11.76
N ILE A 705 -14.80 -33.37 11.21
CA ILE A 705 -13.38 -33.32 11.58
C ILE A 705 -13.01 -31.88 11.97
N HIS A 706 -12.41 -31.74 13.17
CA HIS A 706 -11.95 -30.46 13.72
C HIS A 706 -10.48 -30.57 14.13
N LEU A 707 -9.62 -29.82 13.46
CA LEU A 707 -8.16 -29.77 13.68
C LEU A 707 -7.72 -28.31 13.78
N GLU A 708 -8.03 -27.66 14.91
CA GLU A 708 -7.60 -26.28 15.18
C GLU A 708 -6.18 -26.24 15.76
N ASN A 709 -5.32 -25.36 15.24
CA ASN A 709 -3.95 -25.14 15.72
C ASN A 709 -3.05 -26.39 15.70
N CYS A 710 -3.29 -27.29 14.73
CA CYS A 710 -2.51 -28.51 14.50
C CYS A 710 -1.27 -28.30 13.60
N ARG A 711 -0.92 -27.05 13.27
CA ARG A 711 0.21 -26.65 12.39
C ARG A 711 0.18 -27.21 10.95
N ILE A 712 -0.95 -27.76 10.51
CA ILE A 712 -1.10 -28.46 9.23
C ILE A 712 -0.67 -27.56 8.06
N MET A 713 0.40 -27.91 7.34
CA MET A 713 0.86 -27.15 6.17
C MET A 713 0.13 -27.53 4.87
N ALA A 714 -0.38 -28.77 4.79
CA ALA A 714 -0.93 -29.34 3.56
C ALA A 714 -2.08 -30.32 3.86
N ILE A 715 -3.26 -30.03 3.31
CA ILE A 715 -4.48 -30.86 3.45
C ILE A 715 -4.27 -32.33 2.97
N PRO A 716 -3.50 -32.66 1.91
CA PRO A 716 -3.32 -34.04 1.48
C PRO A 716 -2.68 -34.96 2.54
N SER A 717 -1.90 -34.41 3.48
CA SER A 717 -1.30 -35.18 4.59
C SER A 717 -2.37 -35.81 5.51
N LEU A 718 -3.57 -35.22 5.57
CA LEU A 718 -4.71 -35.70 6.34
C LEU A 718 -5.43 -36.91 5.70
N LYS A 719 -5.10 -37.26 4.44
CA LYS A 719 -5.64 -38.45 3.74
C LYS A 719 -7.16 -38.55 3.80
N LEU A 720 -7.86 -37.42 3.63
CA LEU A 720 -9.31 -37.27 3.88
C LEU A 720 -10.21 -38.25 3.10
N THR A 721 -9.69 -38.84 2.01
CA THR A 721 -10.33 -39.93 1.26
C THR A 721 -10.65 -41.18 2.11
N ARG A 722 -10.09 -41.29 3.33
CA ARG A 722 -10.50 -42.24 4.39
C ARG A 722 -11.95 -42.05 4.88
N PHE A 723 -12.53 -40.85 4.71
CA PHE A 723 -13.79 -40.42 5.34
C PHE A 723 -14.87 -40.05 4.30
N PRO A 724 -15.42 -41.01 3.53
CA PRO A 724 -16.39 -40.74 2.45
C PRO A 724 -17.75 -40.21 2.93
N GLY A 725 -17.97 -40.08 4.24
CA GLY A 725 -19.15 -39.47 4.85
C GLY A 725 -18.91 -38.07 5.45
N LEU A 726 -17.74 -37.46 5.23
CA LEU A 726 -17.36 -36.18 5.81
C LEU A 726 -18.23 -35.03 5.27
N THR A 727 -19.00 -34.40 6.16
CA THR A 727 -19.83 -33.22 5.86
C THR A 727 -19.25 -31.93 6.46
N ARG A 728 -18.49 -31.99 7.56
CA ARG A 728 -17.80 -30.81 8.14
C ARG A 728 -16.31 -30.99 8.25
N LEU A 729 -15.56 -29.96 7.83
CA LEU A 729 -14.11 -29.93 7.93
C LEU A 729 -13.66 -28.55 8.45
N CYS A 730 -13.05 -28.54 9.64
CA CYS A 730 -12.60 -27.35 10.34
C CYS A 730 -11.09 -27.44 10.57
N LEU A 731 -10.34 -26.52 9.96
CA LEU A 731 -8.88 -26.52 9.83
C LEU A 731 -8.29 -25.16 10.28
N ARG A 732 -8.84 -24.59 11.35
CA ARG A 732 -8.49 -23.23 11.83
C ARG A 732 -7.07 -23.11 12.36
N LYS A 733 -6.44 -21.94 12.22
CA LYS A 733 -5.14 -21.60 12.84
C LYS A 733 -4.02 -22.57 12.43
N ASN A 734 -4.04 -23.03 11.19
CA ASN A 734 -3.02 -23.91 10.63
C ASN A 734 -2.07 -23.12 9.71
N GLN A 735 -1.22 -23.82 8.97
CA GLN A 735 -0.23 -23.21 8.07
C GLN A 735 -0.54 -23.54 6.60
N ILE A 736 -1.82 -23.81 6.29
CA ILE A 736 -2.25 -24.25 4.97
C ILE A 736 -1.99 -23.13 3.98
N SER A 737 -1.23 -23.43 2.92
CA SER A 737 -0.90 -22.49 1.85
C SER A 737 -1.57 -22.81 0.51
N ARG A 738 -2.16 -24.01 0.35
CA ARG A 738 -2.80 -24.48 -0.88
C ARG A 738 -4.01 -25.38 -0.59
N LEU A 739 -5.11 -25.14 -1.30
CA LEU A 739 -6.37 -25.88 -1.21
C LEU A 739 -6.41 -27.12 -2.14
N LYS A 740 -5.44 -28.02 -1.96
CA LYS A 740 -5.31 -29.27 -2.72
C LYS A 740 -5.70 -30.46 -1.85
N GLY A 741 -6.33 -31.49 -2.42
CA GLY A 741 -6.80 -32.68 -1.69
C GLY A 741 -8.24 -32.59 -1.16
N LEU A 742 -8.99 -31.54 -1.53
CA LEU A 742 -10.41 -31.38 -1.27
C LEU A 742 -11.29 -31.86 -2.43
N GLU A 743 -10.70 -32.14 -3.60
CA GLU A 743 -11.40 -32.35 -4.87
C GLU A 743 -12.27 -33.63 -4.87
N GLU A 744 -12.01 -34.57 -3.96
CA GLU A 744 -12.81 -35.79 -3.74
C GLU A 744 -13.88 -35.66 -2.64
N MET A 745 -13.87 -34.56 -1.86
CA MET A 745 -14.75 -34.35 -0.68
C MET A 745 -16.15 -33.81 -1.06
N ILE A 746 -16.75 -34.36 -2.11
CA ILE A 746 -17.98 -33.85 -2.76
C ILE A 746 -19.24 -33.78 -1.87
N GLY A 747 -19.22 -34.39 -0.69
CA GLY A 747 -20.31 -34.37 0.30
C GLY A 747 -20.19 -33.29 1.39
N LEU A 748 -19.17 -32.44 1.31
CA LEU A 748 -18.90 -31.42 2.33
C LEU A 748 -19.95 -30.29 2.31
N THR A 749 -20.56 -30.01 3.46
CA THR A 749 -21.55 -28.93 3.67
C THR A 749 -20.94 -27.72 4.37
N ASP A 750 -19.96 -27.93 5.25
CA ASP A 750 -19.32 -26.88 6.04
C ASP A 750 -17.79 -26.98 5.94
N LEU A 751 -17.12 -25.92 5.48
CA LEU A 751 -15.66 -25.82 5.37
C LEU A 751 -15.15 -24.55 6.07
N ASP A 752 -14.25 -24.73 7.02
CA ASP A 752 -13.72 -23.66 7.85
C ASP A 752 -12.18 -23.66 7.84
N LEU A 753 -11.61 -22.63 7.20
CA LEU A 753 -10.19 -22.44 6.91
C LEU A 753 -9.64 -21.14 7.55
N TYR A 754 -10.35 -20.62 8.56
CA TYR A 754 -10.00 -19.40 9.30
C TYR A 754 -8.55 -19.41 9.80
N ASP A 755 -7.81 -18.30 9.61
CA ASP A 755 -6.42 -18.10 10.09
C ASP A 755 -5.46 -19.14 9.49
N ASN A 756 -5.14 -18.95 8.21
CA ASN A 756 -4.24 -19.77 7.40
C ASN A 756 -3.46 -18.88 6.41
N ASN A 757 -2.55 -19.47 5.62
CA ASN A 757 -1.64 -18.75 4.72
C ASN A 757 -2.04 -18.88 3.24
N ILE A 758 -3.33 -18.96 2.91
CA ILE A 758 -3.81 -19.26 1.55
C ILE A 758 -3.92 -17.95 0.73
N PRO A 759 -3.28 -17.84 -0.45
CA PRO A 759 -3.29 -16.61 -1.25
C PRO A 759 -4.33 -16.57 -2.39
N LYS A 760 -4.78 -17.74 -2.87
CA LYS A 760 -5.64 -17.89 -4.06
C LYS A 760 -6.72 -18.96 -3.81
N ILE A 761 -7.97 -18.66 -4.14
CA ILE A 761 -9.10 -19.61 -4.03
C ILE A 761 -9.13 -20.47 -5.29
N ARG A 762 -8.87 -21.77 -5.16
CA ARG A 762 -8.93 -22.82 -6.20
C ARG A 762 -9.14 -24.20 -5.56
N GLY A 763 -9.63 -25.18 -6.31
CA GLY A 763 -9.76 -26.58 -5.84
C GLY A 763 -11.00 -26.84 -4.97
N LEU A 764 -11.91 -25.87 -4.88
CA LEU A 764 -13.21 -26.01 -4.22
C LEU A 764 -14.33 -26.37 -5.21
N ASP A 765 -14.03 -26.39 -6.51
CA ASP A 765 -14.95 -26.43 -7.63
C ASP A 765 -15.85 -27.69 -7.66
N ASN A 766 -15.42 -28.78 -7.02
CA ASN A 766 -16.18 -30.02 -6.88
C ASN A 766 -17.10 -30.05 -5.64
N LEU A 767 -17.03 -29.08 -4.73
CA LEU A 767 -17.76 -29.06 -3.46
C LEU A 767 -19.19 -28.52 -3.62
N THR A 768 -19.95 -29.03 -4.59
CA THR A 768 -21.25 -28.47 -4.99
C THR A 768 -22.34 -28.52 -3.92
N GLU A 769 -22.13 -29.27 -2.83
CA GLU A 769 -23.03 -29.38 -1.67
C GLU A 769 -22.72 -28.38 -0.54
N LEU A 770 -21.69 -27.53 -0.69
CA LEU A 770 -21.23 -26.63 0.36
C LEU A 770 -22.26 -25.52 0.66
N GLU A 771 -22.69 -25.41 1.91
CA GLU A 771 -23.62 -24.39 2.41
C GLU A 771 -22.92 -23.29 3.25
N SER A 772 -21.75 -23.58 3.81
CA SER A 772 -20.98 -22.68 4.67
C SER A 772 -19.48 -22.72 4.38
N LEU A 773 -18.85 -21.55 4.20
CA LEU A 773 -17.43 -21.40 3.87
C LEU A 773 -16.79 -20.23 4.63
N ASP A 774 -15.86 -20.54 5.55
CA ASP A 774 -15.01 -19.53 6.21
C ASP A 774 -13.60 -19.53 5.62
N LEU A 775 -13.25 -18.40 4.98
CA LEU A 775 -11.97 -18.10 4.32
C LEU A 775 -11.33 -16.84 4.94
N SER A 776 -11.70 -16.50 6.18
CA SER A 776 -11.21 -15.33 6.90
C SER A 776 -9.75 -15.50 7.36
N TYR A 777 -9.05 -14.39 7.62
CA TYR A 777 -7.67 -14.34 8.09
C TYR A 777 -6.74 -15.17 7.17
N ASN A 778 -6.74 -14.82 5.89
CA ASN A 778 -5.92 -15.43 4.85
C ASN A 778 -5.30 -14.29 3.98
N LEU A 779 -4.76 -14.63 2.80
CA LEU A 779 -4.01 -13.71 1.95
C LEU A 779 -4.72 -13.42 0.60
N PHE A 780 -6.05 -13.54 0.55
CA PHE A 780 -6.81 -13.41 -0.71
C PHE A 780 -6.85 -11.95 -1.22
N LYS A 781 -6.34 -11.71 -2.44
CA LYS A 781 -6.44 -10.40 -3.14
C LYS A 781 -7.74 -10.21 -3.94
N LYS A 782 -8.35 -11.32 -4.40
CA LYS A 782 -9.56 -11.38 -5.25
C LYS A 782 -10.42 -12.58 -4.84
N VAL A 783 -11.73 -12.47 -5.08
CA VAL A 783 -12.67 -13.60 -5.00
C VAL A 783 -12.86 -14.17 -6.41
N GLN A 784 -12.76 -15.49 -6.52
CA GLN A 784 -12.77 -16.25 -7.77
C GLN A 784 -13.00 -17.74 -7.49
N ASN A 785 -13.38 -18.53 -8.50
CA ASN A 785 -13.54 -19.99 -8.42
C ASN A 785 -14.52 -20.49 -7.33
N LEU A 786 -15.54 -19.69 -7.03
CA LEU A 786 -16.68 -20.08 -6.18
C LEU A 786 -17.94 -20.44 -7.00
N GLY A 787 -17.96 -20.19 -8.31
CA GLY A 787 -19.19 -20.26 -9.13
C GLY A 787 -19.87 -21.64 -9.25
N ALA A 788 -19.20 -22.71 -8.82
CA ALA A 788 -19.78 -24.06 -8.71
C ALA A 788 -20.57 -24.27 -7.39
N LEU A 789 -20.33 -23.45 -6.36
CA LEU A 789 -20.87 -23.61 -5.00
C LEU A 789 -22.30 -23.05 -4.88
N LYS A 790 -23.21 -23.45 -5.78
CA LYS A 790 -24.54 -22.82 -5.94
C LYS A 790 -25.52 -23.05 -4.77
N LYS A 791 -25.09 -23.75 -3.71
CA LYS A 791 -25.82 -23.96 -2.44
C LYS A 791 -25.29 -23.10 -1.28
N LEU A 792 -24.24 -22.31 -1.51
CA LEU A 792 -23.57 -21.55 -0.46
C LEU A 792 -24.49 -20.46 0.12
N LYS A 793 -24.75 -20.54 1.42
CA LYS A 793 -25.58 -19.59 2.18
C LYS A 793 -24.75 -18.62 3.02
N ASN A 794 -23.60 -19.10 3.52
CA ASN A 794 -22.69 -18.33 4.38
C ASN A 794 -21.30 -18.26 3.77
N LEU A 795 -20.78 -17.04 3.57
CA LEU A 795 -19.42 -16.80 3.07
C LEU A 795 -18.72 -15.74 3.93
N TYR A 796 -17.62 -16.13 4.59
CA TYR A 796 -16.82 -15.26 5.44
C TYR A 796 -15.42 -15.04 4.84
N LEU A 797 -15.04 -13.78 4.64
CA LEU A 797 -13.77 -13.35 4.03
C LEU A 797 -13.09 -12.25 4.87
N ILE A 798 -13.29 -12.26 6.20
CA ILE A 798 -12.78 -11.22 7.11
C ILE A 798 -11.26 -11.14 7.04
N GLN A 799 -10.69 -9.93 7.03
CA GLN A 799 -9.25 -9.67 7.11
C GLN A 799 -8.44 -10.42 6.04
N ASN A 800 -8.72 -10.07 4.78
CA ASN A 800 -7.96 -10.43 3.59
C ASN A 800 -7.50 -9.13 2.88
N GLU A 801 -6.90 -9.23 1.69
CA GLU A 801 -6.41 -8.08 0.89
C GLU A 801 -7.40 -7.63 -0.21
N ILE A 802 -8.69 -8.00 -0.10
CA ILE A 802 -9.66 -7.89 -1.19
C ILE A 802 -9.97 -6.41 -1.50
N LYS A 803 -9.79 -6.03 -2.77
CA LYS A 803 -9.97 -4.63 -3.24
C LYS A 803 -11.35 -4.34 -3.82
N GLU A 804 -12.02 -5.36 -4.36
CA GLU A 804 -13.29 -5.25 -5.11
C GLU A 804 -14.15 -6.49 -4.90
N ILE A 805 -15.48 -6.34 -4.97
CA ILE A 805 -16.43 -7.46 -4.90
C ILE A 805 -16.69 -7.98 -6.33
N GLN A 806 -16.56 -9.29 -6.52
CA GLN A 806 -16.65 -10.01 -7.79
C GLN A 806 -16.68 -11.53 -7.51
N GLY A 807 -17.00 -12.37 -8.49
CA GLY A 807 -16.89 -13.83 -8.35
C GLY A 807 -18.00 -14.44 -7.50
N LEU A 808 -19.09 -13.70 -7.30
CA LEU A 808 -20.28 -14.09 -6.53
C LEU A 808 -21.53 -14.26 -7.42
N GLU A 809 -21.40 -14.13 -8.74
CA GLU A 809 -22.49 -13.97 -9.71
C GLU A 809 -23.45 -15.17 -9.74
N GLU A 810 -22.92 -16.37 -9.49
CA GLU A 810 -23.66 -17.64 -9.45
C GLU A 810 -24.19 -18.02 -8.05
N LEU A 811 -23.83 -17.28 -6.99
CA LEU A 811 -24.08 -17.63 -5.59
C LEU A 811 -25.46 -17.16 -5.10
N LEU A 812 -26.51 -17.49 -5.85
CA LEU A 812 -27.87 -16.96 -5.68
C LEU A 812 -28.56 -17.36 -4.36
N GLU A 813 -28.00 -18.33 -3.63
CA GLU A 813 -28.51 -18.82 -2.34
C GLU A 813 -27.87 -18.13 -1.11
N LEU A 814 -26.98 -17.14 -1.28
CA LEU A 814 -26.34 -16.45 -0.15
C LEU A 814 -27.35 -15.72 0.75
N GLU A 815 -27.32 -16.05 2.04
CA GLU A 815 -28.10 -15.46 3.13
C GLU A 815 -27.22 -14.54 4.01
N ASN A 816 -25.91 -14.83 4.12
CA ASN A 816 -24.93 -14.07 4.91
C ASN A 816 -23.59 -13.93 4.16
N LEU A 817 -23.11 -12.69 4.05
CA LEU A 817 -21.89 -12.33 3.33
C LEU A 817 -21.04 -11.32 4.14
N GLU A 818 -19.80 -11.69 4.41
CA GLU A 818 -18.91 -10.95 5.32
C GLU A 818 -17.53 -10.67 4.69
N PHE A 819 -17.21 -9.38 4.58
CA PHE A 819 -16.04 -8.79 3.90
C PHE A 819 -15.27 -7.80 4.82
N GLY A 820 -15.45 -7.88 6.13
CA GLY A 820 -14.84 -6.98 7.10
C GLY A 820 -13.30 -6.94 7.03
N ALA A 821 -12.71 -5.79 7.36
CA ALA A 821 -11.26 -5.58 7.40
C ALA A 821 -10.52 -5.86 6.06
N ASN A 822 -11.16 -5.56 4.93
CA ASN A 822 -10.58 -5.60 3.59
C ASN A 822 -10.27 -4.17 3.05
N ASN A 823 -9.99 -4.02 1.76
CA ASN A 823 -9.63 -2.74 1.11
C ASN A 823 -10.67 -2.28 0.07
N ILE A 824 -11.94 -2.68 0.24
CA ILE A 824 -13.04 -2.42 -0.70
C ILE A 824 -13.40 -0.93 -0.72
N LYS A 825 -13.54 -0.35 -1.92
CA LYS A 825 -13.80 1.10 -2.13
C LYS A 825 -15.24 1.43 -2.53
N GLU A 826 -15.94 0.50 -3.17
CA GLU A 826 -17.31 0.68 -3.68
C GLU A 826 -18.09 -0.63 -3.54
N ILE A 827 -19.40 -0.53 -3.31
CA ILE A 827 -20.32 -1.68 -3.27
C ILE A 827 -20.91 -1.85 -4.67
N ARG A 828 -20.62 -2.98 -5.30
CA ARG A 828 -21.09 -3.41 -6.62
C ARG A 828 -21.05 -4.94 -6.71
N ASN A 829 -21.63 -5.53 -7.76
CA ASN A 829 -21.58 -6.97 -8.04
C ASN A 829 -22.19 -7.82 -6.90
N ILE A 830 -23.28 -7.33 -6.30
CA ILE A 830 -24.11 -8.05 -5.32
C ILE A 830 -25.61 -7.91 -5.59
N GLU A 831 -25.99 -7.17 -6.64
CA GLU A 831 -27.35 -6.82 -6.99
C GLU A 831 -28.26 -8.05 -7.24
N HIS A 832 -27.65 -9.18 -7.61
CA HIS A 832 -28.30 -10.47 -7.84
C HIS A 832 -28.51 -11.31 -6.55
N LEU A 833 -27.86 -10.96 -5.43
CA LEU A 833 -27.92 -11.69 -4.15
C LEU A 833 -29.22 -11.39 -3.38
N VAL A 834 -30.37 -11.54 -4.04
CA VAL A 834 -31.69 -11.13 -3.51
C VAL A 834 -32.15 -11.89 -2.26
N LYS A 835 -31.48 -12.97 -1.87
CA LYS A 835 -31.71 -13.73 -0.63
C LYS A 835 -30.93 -13.19 0.58
N LEU A 836 -30.00 -12.27 0.39
CA LEU A 836 -29.08 -11.83 1.43
C LEU A 836 -29.82 -11.15 2.60
N GLU A 837 -29.71 -11.74 3.79
CA GLU A 837 -30.26 -11.22 5.05
C GLU A 837 -29.22 -10.44 5.86
N GLN A 838 -27.93 -10.77 5.71
CA GLN A 838 -26.84 -10.14 6.47
C GLN A 838 -25.68 -9.74 5.54
N LEU A 839 -25.24 -8.49 5.65
CA LEU A 839 -24.11 -7.94 4.88
C LEU A 839 -23.15 -7.18 5.79
N TRP A 840 -21.90 -7.64 5.81
CA TRP A 840 -20.86 -7.11 6.67
C TRP A 840 -19.68 -6.59 5.82
N LEU A 841 -19.36 -5.30 5.99
CA LEU A 841 -18.43 -4.49 5.19
C LEU A 841 -17.59 -3.56 6.10
N GLY A 842 -17.52 -3.87 7.40
CA GLY A 842 -16.82 -3.04 8.39
C GLY A 842 -15.32 -2.89 8.09
N THR A 843 -14.71 -1.77 8.49
CA THR A 843 -13.25 -1.53 8.36
C THR A 843 -12.77 -1.67 6.91
N ASN A 844 -13.42 -0.98 5.98
CA ASN A 844 -13.07 -0.92 4.56
C ASN A 844 -12.80 0.54 4.12
N ALA A 845 -12.67 0.78 2.82
CA ALA A 845 -12.42 2.11 2.24
C ALA A 845 -13.68 2.77 1.63
N ILE A 846 -14.88 2.23 1.86
CA ILE A 846 -16.12 2.56 1.14
C ILE A 846 -16.54 4.01 1.38
N THR A 847 -16.84 4.74 0.29
CA THR A 847 -17.23 6.16 0.32
C THR A 847 -18.73 6.39 0.11
N GLU A 848 -19.44 5.45 -0.51
CA GLU A 848 -20.85 5.59 -0.91
C GLU A 848 -21.62 4.28 -0.67
N LEU A 849 -22.92 4.38 -0.37
CA LEU A 849 -23.84 3.25 -0.28
C LEU A 849 -24.54 3.07 -1.63
N LYS A 850 -24.02 2.15 -2.45
CA LYS A 850 -24.48 1.80 -3.81
C LYS A 850 -24.79 0.30 -3.89
N GLY A 851 -25.41 -0.15 -4.98
CA GLY A 851 -25.72 -1.56 -5.25
C GLY A 851 -26.86 -2.18 -4.41
N LEU A 852 -26.99 -1.80 -3.13
CA LEU A 852 -27.93 -2.37 -2.15
C LEU A 852 -29.43 -2.34 -2.54
N HIS A 853 -29.82 -1.61 -3.57
CA HIS A 853 -31.21 -1.32 -3.96
C HIS A 853 -32.10 -2.54 -4.26
N THR A 854 -31.55 -3.72 -4.54
CA THR A 854 -32.28 -4.97 -4.77
C THR A 854 -32.38 -5.87 -3.54
N LEU A 855 -31.59 -5.61 -2.49
CA LEU A 855 -31.42 -6.47 -1.31
C LEU A 855 -32.57 -6.30 -0.31
N THR A 856 -33.81 -6.43 -0.77
CA THR A 856 -35.01 -6.12 0.02
C THR A 856 -35.23 -7.05 1.22
N ASN A 857 -34.54 -8.19 1.29
CA ASN A 857 -34.56 -9.12 2.43
C ASN A 857 -33.50 -8.81 3.51
N LEU A 858 -32.63 -7.83 3.29
CA LEU A 858 -31.53 -7.51 4.21
C LEU A 858 -32.08 -7.02 5.56
N LYS A 859 -31.67 -7.70 6.64
CA LYS A 859 -32.01 -7.42 8.05
C LYS A 859 -30.87 -6.73 8.78
N ILE A 860 -29.62 -7.15 8.54
CA ILE A 860 -28.42 -6.60 9.20
C ILE A 860 -27.49 -6.00 8.14
N LEU A 861 -27.16 -4.71 8.31
CA LEU A 861 -26.12 -4.03 7.52
C LEU A 861 -25.04 -3.46 8.45
N SER A 862 -23.82 -3.94 8.27
CA SER A 862 -22.65 -3.60 9.08
C SER A 862 -21.58 -2.96 8.21
N ILE A 863 -21.28 -1.68 8.41
CA ILE A 863 -20.36 -0.87 7.58
C ILE A 863 -19.61 0.22 8.39
N GLN A 864 -19.39 -0.06 9.69
CA GLN A 864 -18.54 0.74 10.58
C GLN A 864 -17.12 0.94 10.03
N SER A 865 -16.41 1.96 10.52
CA SER A 865 -14.99 2.23 10.19
C SER A 865 -14.70 2.41 8.70
N ASN A 866 -15.64 2.99 7.95
CA ASN A 866 -15.52 3.31 6.53
C ASN A 866 -15.33 4.83 6.30
N ARG A 867 -15.60 5.33 5.08
CA ARG A 867 -15.35 6.73 4.67
C ARG A 867 -16.62 7.51 4.35
N LEU A 868 -17.80 6.94 4.61
CA LEU A 868 -19.13 7.48 4.28
C LEU A 868 -19.35 8.88 4.89
N THR A 869 -19.92 9.80 4.11
CA THR A 869 -20.23 11.19 4.55
C THR A 869 -21.72 11.50 4.71
N GLU A 870 -22.59 10.64 4.19
CA GLU A 870 -24.05 10.77 4.20
C GLU A 870 -24.70 9.38 4.13
N ILE A 871 -25.99 9.31 4.47
CA ILE A 871 -26.79 8.08 4.37
C ILE A 871 -27.82 8.27 3.25
N LYS A 872 -27.73 7.44 2.21
CA LYS A 872 -28.58 7.33 1.01
C LYS A 872 -28.47 5.90 0.48
N GLY A 873 -29.34 5.48 -0.42
CA GLY A 873 -29.26 4.16 -1.06
C GLY A 873 -29.78 3.01 -0.19
N LEU A 874 -30.32 3.31 0.99
CA LEU A 874 -30.96 2.35 1.91
C LEU A 874 -32.49 2.32 1.73
N GLU A 875 -33.07 3.16 0.87
CA GLU A 875 -34.50 3.46 0.87
C GLU A 875 -35.38 2.22 0.59
N ASN A 876 -34.86 1.24 -0.14
CA ASN A 876 -35.53 -0.03 -0.48
C ASN A 876 -35.38 -1.13 0.59
N LEU A 877 -34.51 -0.95 1.61
CA LEU A 877 -34.20 -1.96 2.63
C LEU A 877 -35.27 -2.03 3.73
N VAL A 878 -36.54 -2.16 3.34
CA VAL A 878 -37.72 -2.08 4.23
C VAL A 878 -37.77 -3.18 5.31
N ASN A 879 -36.92 -4.21 5.20
CA ASN A 879 -36.75 -5.26 6.19
C ASN A 879 -35.56 -5.06 7.14
N LEU A 880 -34.81 -3.94 7.05
CA LEU A 880 -33.64 -3.71 7.88
C LEU A 880 -34.01 -3.54 9.36
N GLU A 881 -33.45 -4.41 10.20
CA GLU A 881 -33.68 -4.53 11.63
C GLU A 881 -32.47 -4.01 12.44
N GLU A 882 -31.24 -4.08 11.88
CA GLU A 882 -30.01 -3.51 12.44
C GLU A 882 -29.17 -2.73 11.42
N LEU A 883 -28.63 -1.57 11.82
CA LEU A 883 -27.72 -0.75 11.02
C LEU A 883 -26.50 -0.27 11.83
N HIS A 884 -25.34 -0.83 11.56
CA HIS A 884 -24.07 -0.47 12.21
C HIS A 884 -23.21 0.37 11.26
N ILE A 885 -23.07 1.67 11.54
CA ILE A 885 -22.46 2.66 10.64
C ILE A 885 -21.51 3.62 11.38
N SER A 886 -20.99 3.20 12.53
CA SER A 886 -20.08 3.99 13.37
C SER A 886 -18.70 4.24 12.74
N TYR A 887 -17.92 5.14 13.33
CA TYR A 887 -16.57 5.51 12.87
C TYR A 887 -16.48 6.01 11.41
N ASN A 888 -17.59 6.50 10.87
CA ASN A 888 -17.69 7.12 9.54
C ASN A 888 -17.54 8.66 9.64
N ARG A 889 -17.99 9.41 8.64
CA ARG A 889 -17.87 10.87 8.54
C ARG A 889 -19.23 11.57 8.41
N ILE A 890 -20.31 10.86 8.72
CA ILE A 890 -21.71 11.28 8.53
C ILE A 890 -22.04 12.49 9.38
N THR A 891 -22.82 13.43 8.83
CA THR A 891 -23.20 14.68 9.49
C THR A 891 -24.70 14.83 9.78
N LYS A 892 -25.54 14.00 9.16
CA LYS A 892 -27.01 14.01 9.26
C LYS A 892 -27.56 12.61 9.09
N LEU A 893 -28.75 12.37 9.64
CA LEU A 893 -29.51 11.14 9.41
C LEU A 893 -30.49 11.39 8.26
N SER A 894 -30.31 10.68 7.16
CA SER A 894 -31.12 10.78 5.94
C SER A 894 -31.34 9.37 5.36
N GLY A 895 -32.36 9.18 4.53
CA GLY A 895 -32.67 7.88 3.93
C GLY A 895 -33.26 6.82 4.89
N LEU A 896 -33.24 7.05 6.21
CA LEU A 896 -33.74 6.10 7.23
C LEU A 896 -35.29 6.03 7.33
N SER A 897 -36.01 6.90 6.64
CA SER A 897 -37.46 7.11 6.81
C SER A 897 -38.34 5.94 6.36
N THR A 898 -37.82 5.02 5.55
CA THR A 898 -38.52 3.78 5.11
C THR A 898 -38.19 2.58 5.99
N LEU A 899 -37.18 2.66 6.85
CA LEU A 899 -36.65 1.56 7.68
C LEU A 899 -37.50 1.39 8.96
N THR A 900 -38.79 1.12 8.80
CA THR A 900 -39.76 1.11 9.91
C THR A 900 -39.55 -0.02 10.91
N LYS A 901 -38.85 -1.09 10.50
CA LYS A 901 -38.41 -2.20 11.35
C LYS A 901 -37.13 -1.95 12.15
N LEU A 902 -36.41 -0.86 11.88
CA LEU A 902 -35.08 -0.65 12.46
C LEU A 902 -35.15 -0.61 13.99
N SER A 903 -34.45 -1.56 14.61
CA SER A 903 -34.48 -1.82 16.06
C SER A 903 -33.16 -1.43 16.74
N VAL A 904 -32.02 -1.72 16.09
CA VAL A 904 -30.69 -1.31 16.53
C VAL A 904 -30.09 -0.36 15.50
N ILE A 905 -29.54 0.77 15.95
CA ILE A 905 -28.75 1.65 15.09
C ILE A 905 -27.50 2.17 15.82
N ASP A 906 -26.32 1.87 15.28
CA ASP A 906 -25.04 2.43 15.74
C ASP A 906 -24.51 3.49 14.77
N ILE A 907 -24.63 4.75 15.19
CA ILE A 907 -24.10 5.94 14.51
C ILE A 907 -22.90 6.55 15.26
N SER A 908 -22.31 5.83 16.21
CA SER A 908 -21.23 6.32 17.08
C SER A 908 -19.99 6.82 16.32
N SER A 909 -19.22 7.72 16.93
CA SER A 909 -17.96 8.26 16.37
C SER A 909 -18.09 8.88 14.97
N ASN A 910 -19.25 9.45 14.66
CA ASN A 910 -19.52 10.24 13.45
C ASN A 910 -19.43 11.77 13.77
N LYS A 911 -20.09 12.62 12.96
CA LYS A 911 -20.08 14.09 13.10
C LYS A 911 -21.49 14.67 13.19
N ILE A 912 -22.45 13.86 13.63
CA ILE A 912 -23.89 14.16 13.63
C ILE A 912 -24.20 15.20 14.71
N GLU A 913 -24.90 16.25 14.31
CA GLU A 913 -25.29 17.38 15.17
C GLU A 913 -26.74 17.27 15.67
N HIS A 914 -27.58 16.52 14.94
CA HIS A 914 -29.03 16.44 15.11
C HIS A 914 -29.56 15.01 14.92
N LEU A 915 -30.68 14.69 15.60
CA LEU A 915 -31.40 13.41 15.53
C LEU A 915 -32.65 13.44 14.62
N GLU A 916 -32.89 14.57 13.95
CA GLU A 916 -33.84 14.68 12.82
C GLU A 916 -33.50 13.63 11.74
N GLY A 917 -34.52 12.88 11.29
CA GLY A 917 -34.39 11.73 10.40
C GLY A 917 -34.73 10.38 11.04
N LEU A 918 -34.93 10.31 12.37
CA LEU A 918 -35.34 9.09 13.10
C LEU A 918 -36.85 9.03 13.43
N GLU A 919 -37.69 9.88 12.85
CA GLU A 919 -39.10 10.04 13.23
C GLU A 919 -39.91 8.74 13.03
N ASN A 920 -39.62 7.97 11.98
CA ASN A 920 -40.39 6.80 11.57
C ASN A 920 -39.92 5.47 12.22
N ASN A 921 -38.71 5.43 12.79
CA ASN A 921 -38.10 4.21 13.31
C ASN A 921 -38.65 3.91 14.73
N LYS A 922 -39.93 3.53 14.80
CA LYS A 922 -40.68 3.35 16.06
C LYS A 922 -40.30 2.09 16.84
N GLN A 923 -39.68 1.12 16.17
CA GLN A 923 -39.24 -0.15 16.75
C GLN A 923 -37.82 -0.09 17.36
N LEU A 924 -37.18 1.08 17.38
CA LEU A 924 -35.85 1.26 17.99
C LEU A 924 -35.85 0.83 19.47
N THR A 925 -35.09 -0.23 19.76
CA THR A 925 -34.75 -0.71 21.10
C THR A 925 -33.42 -0.13 21.58
N GLU A 926 -32.47 0.06 20.66
CA GLU A 926 -31.12 0.55 20.95
C GLU A 926 -30.67 1.64 19.97
N LEU A 927 -30.13 2.75 20.51
CA LEU A 927 -29.49 3.82 19.74
C LEU A 927 -28.10 4.11 20.30
N TRP A 928 -27.06 3.71 19.57
CA TRP A 928 -25.68 4.00 19.94
C TRP A 928 -25.21 5.23 19.15
N ALA A 929 -24.97 6.33 19.86
CA ALA A 929 -24.63 7.63 19.24
C ALA A 929 -23.46 8.32 19.96
N SER A 930 -22.59 7.56 20.62
CA SER A 930 -21.39 8.05 21.31
C SER A 930 -20.51 8.90 20.40
N ASN A 931 -19.72 9.81 20.98
CA ASN A 931 -18.68 10.58 20.28
C ASN A 931 -19.15 11.40 19.06
N ASN A 932 -20.43 11.75 18.99
CA ASN A 932 -20.99 12.69 18.02
C ASN A 932 -20.99 14.14 18.59
N LYS A 933 -21.81 15.03 18.03
CA LYS A 933 -21.91 16.45 18.42
C LYS A 933 -23.29 16.84 18.97
N LEU A 934 -24.09 15.86 19.41
CA LEU A 934 -25.42 16.12 19.96
C LEU A 934 -25.34 17.06 21.16
N SER A 935 -26.19 18.09 21.21
CA SER A 935 -26.12 19.16 22.22
C SER A 935 -27.46 19.53 22.89
N SER A 936 -28.60 19.17 22.29
CA SER A 936 -29.93 19.58 22.76
C SER A 936 -30.71 18.45 23.42
N PHE A 937 -30.91 18.53 24.74
CA PHE A 937 -31.79 17.59 25.46
C PHE A 937 -33.26 17.71 25.02
N ALA A 938 -33.69 18.91 24.61
CA ALA A 938 -35.04 19.13 24.08
C ALA A 938 -35.22 18.47 22.70
N GLU A 939 -34.14 18.28 21.93
CA GLU A 939 -34.17 17.54 20.68
C GLU A 939 -34.22 16.03 20.91
N VAL A 940 -33.48 15.51 21.91
CA VAL A 940 -33.60 14.13 22.38
C VAL A 940 -35.03 13.82 22.84
N GLU A 941 -35.65 14.72 23.60
CA GLU A 941 -37.06 14.64 23.99
C GLU A 941 -38.00 14.72 22.77
N GLN A 942 -37.75 15.63 21.82
CA GLN A 942 -38.58 15.79 20.62
C GLN A 942 -38.51 14.61 19.64
N GLN A 943 -37.36 13.94 19.52
CA GLN A 943 -37.13 12.89 18.51
C GLN A 943 -37.27 11.46 19.05
N LEU A 944 -37.00 11.25 20.33
CA LEU A 944 -37.03 9.93 20.97
C LEU A 944 -38.04 9.85 22.12
N GLY A 945 -38.18 10.93 22.91
CA GLY A 945 -39.16 11.05 24.00
C GLY A 945 -40.56 11.47 23.58
N LYS A 946 -40.83 11.56 22.26
CA LYS A 946 -42.09 12.09 21.73
C LYS A 946 -43.28 11.22 22.11
N LYS A 947 -44.33 11.89 22.59
CA LYS A 947 -45.62 11.25 22.89
C LYS A 947 -46.61 11.38 21.74
N TRP A 948 -47.53 10.43 21.66
CA TRP A 948 -48.68 10.45 20.78
C TRP A 948 -49.91 9.91 21.53
N ILE A 949 -51.10 10.23 21.03
CA ILE A 949 -52.34 9.58 21.48
C ILE A 949 -52.53 8.36 20.58
N ASN A 950 -52.51 7.16 21.16
CA ASN A 950 -52.82 5.94 20.43
C ASN A 950 -54.32 5.97 20.03
N PRO A 951 -54.67 5.90 18.72
CA PRO A 951 -56.05 6.00 18.27
C PRO A 951 -56.92 4.79 18.60
N GLU A 952 -56.31 3.65 18.97
CA GLU A 952 -57.00 2.41 19.31
C GLU A 952 -57.36 2.34 20.80
N THR A 953 -56.44 2.74 21.68
CA THR A 953 -56.64 2.73 23.14
C THR A 953 -57.16 4.06 23.68
N GLY A 954 -56.90 5.17 22.99
CA GLY A 954 -57.12 6.53 23.46
C GLY A 954 -56.11 7.00 24.53
N GLU A 955 -55.08 6.21 24.83
CA GLU A 955 -54.07 6.51 25.86
C GLU A 955 -52.89 7.31 25.30
N GLU A 956 -52.18 8.02 26.18
CA GLU A 956 -51.00 8.82 25.85
C GLU A 956 -49.74 7.94 25.95
N GLU A 957 -49.24 7.45 24.81
CA GLU A 957 -48.07 6.57 24.71
C GLU A 957 -46.83 7.32 24.19
N TYR A 958 -45.65 6.75 24.38
CA TYR A 958 -44.41 7.20 23.71
C TYR A 958 -44.30 6.55 22.32
N GLU A 959 -43.84 7.29 21.32
CA GLU A 959 -43.73 6.79 19.94
C GLU A 959 -42.64 5.74 19.74
N LYS A 960 -41.57 5.80 20.57
CA LYS A 960 -40.49 4.81 20.63
C LYS A 960 -40.49 4.11 22.00
N LYS A 961 -41.63 3.52 22.38
CA LYS A 961 -41.82 2.90 23.70
C LYS A 961 -40.92 1.69 23.99
N GLU A 962 -40.38 1.06 22.95
CA GLU A 962 -39.45 -0.07 23.07
C GLU A 962 -37.98 0.35 23.30
N LEU A 963 -37.66 1.66 23.23
CA LEU A 963 -36.29 2.18 23.38
C LEU A 963 -35.77 1.98 24.81
N THR A 964 -34.88 1.01 25.00
CA THR A 964 -34.31 0.65 26.30
C THR A 964 -32.89 1.13 26.51
N THR A 965 -32.11 1.28 25.44
CA THR A 965 -30.66 1.54 25.52
C THR A 965 -30.28 2.76 24.67
N VAL A 966 -29.59 3.73 25.27
CA VAL A 966 -28.96 4.83 24.53
C VAL A 966 -27.51 5.02 24.98
N TYR A 967 -26.63 5.26 24.01
CA TYR A 967 -25.27 5.76 24.29
C TYR A 967 -25.15 7.18 23.70
N PHE A 968 -24.90 8.17 24.57
CA PHE A 968 -24.61 9.55 24.19
C PHE A 968 -23.29 10.07 24.80
N GLU A 969 -22.49 9.22 25.43
CA GLU A 969 -21.18 9.58 25.95
C GLU A 969 -20.27 10.26 24.90
N GLY A 970 -19.35 11.09 25.37
CA GLY A 970 -18.48 11.87 24.51
C GLY A 970 -19.18 13.04 23.78
N ASN A 971 -20.51 13.09 23.68
CA ASN A 971 -21.23 14.21 23.05
C ASN A 971 -21.19 15.49 23.93
N PRO A 972 -21.38 16.70 23.34
CA PRO A 972 -21.66 17.93 24.07
C PRO A 972 -22.75 17.79 25.16
N LEU A 973 -23.82 17.02 24.92
CA LEU A 973 -24.84 16.67 25.93
C LEU A 973 -24.22 16.26 27.28
N GLN A 974 -23.25 15.34 27.25
CA GLN A 974 -22.57 14.84 28.43
C GLN A 974 -21.61 15.90 29.02
N ARG A 975 -20.79 16.51 28.16
CA ARG A 975 -19.75 17.49 28.55
C ARG A 975 -20.33 18.76 29.18
N GLU A 976 -21.47 19.25 28.70
CA GLU A 976 -22.09 20.49 29.17
C GLU A 976 -23.03 20.28 30.37
N ALA A 977 -23.66 19.11 30.50
CA ALA A 977 -24.52 18.80 31.65
C ALA A 977 -23.75 18.23 32.87
N GLY A 978 -22.56 17.64 32.65
CA GLY A 978 -21.73 17.07 33.70
C GLY A 978 -22.51 16.08 34.57
N ALA A 979 -22.43 16.21 35.90
CA ALA A 979 -23.15 15.35 36.85
C ALA A 979 -24.69 15.34 36.68
N ASN A 980 -25.28 16.28 35.94
CA ASN A 980 -26.72 16.29 35.64
C ASN A 980 -27.09 15.56 34.34
N TYR A 981 -26.12 15.11 33.54
CA TYR A 981 -26.33 14.45 32.24
C TYR A 981 -27.31 13.28 32.33
N VAL A 982 -27.02 12.25 33.13
CA VAL A 982 -27.86 11.04 33.26
C VAL A 982 -29.29 11.40 33.71
N ASN A 983 -29.42 12.35 34.64
CA ASN A 983 -30.73 12.84 35.09
C ASN A 983 -31.51 13.55 33.98
N LYS A 984 -30.84 14.34 33.12
CA LYS A 984 -31.49 14.99 31.97
C LYS A 984 -31.89 13.99 30.88
N VAL A 985 -31.04 13.00 30.57
CA VAL A 985 -31.38 11.93 29.62
C VAL A 985 -32.61 11.15 30.12
N ARG A 986 -32.62 10.75 31.40
CA ARG A 986 -33.78 10.08 32.03
C ARG A 986 -35.06 10.93 32.06
N LEU A 987 -34.94 12.26 32.18
CA LEU A 987 -36.10 13.16 32.11
C LEU A 987 -36.65 13.29 30.68
N ALA A 988 -35.78 13.30 29.66
CA ALA A 988 -36.18 13.31 28.26
C ALA A 988 -36.70 11.94 27.78
N LEU A 989 -36.20 10.84 28.35
CA LEU A 989 -36.51 9.45 27.97
C LEU A 989 -36.93 8.62 29.21
N PRO A 990 -38.17 8.76 29.71
CA PRO A 990 -38.57 8.17 31.01
C PRO A 990 -38.70 6.64 31.06
N LEU A 991 -38.56 5.94 29.92
CA LEU A 991 -38.62 4.47 29.80
C LEU A 991 -37.24 3.81 29.73
N ILE A 992 -36.16 4.61 29.65
CA ILE A 992 -34.82 4.13 29.31
C ILE A 992 -34.23 3.26 30.45
N LYS A 993 -33.75 2.06 30.11
CA LYS A 993 -33.20 1.08 31.06
C LYS A 993 -31.69 1.21 31.21
N GLN A 994 -30.99 1.61 30.15
CA GLN A 994 -29.54 1.80 30.12
C GLN A 994 -29.17 3.13 29.46
N ILE A 995 -28.24 3.86 30.10
CA ILE A 995 -27.61 5.08 29.58
C ILE A 995 -26.09 4.87 29.61
N ASP A 996 -25.47 4.93 28.44
CA ASP A 996 -24.08 4.55 28.21
C ASP A 996 -23.78 3.15 28.80
N ALA A 997 -22.64 2.94 29.45
CA ALA A 997 -22.30 1.69 30.14
C ALA A 997 -23.07 1.46 31.47
N THR A 998 -24.13 2.23 31.77
CA THR A 998 -24.78 2.21 33.10
C THR A 998 -26.28 1.91 33.08
N MET A 999 -26.70 0.91 33.86
CA MET A 999 -28.11 0.60 34.10
C MET A 999 -28.77 1.67 34.98
N VAL A 1000 -29.93 2.15 34.54
CA VAL A 1000 -30.71 3.19 35.23
C VAL A 1000 -31.37 2.63 36.48
N ARG A 1001 -31.06 3.22 37.63
CA ARG A 1001 -31.76 2.95 38.88
C ARG A 1001 -32.99 3.87 38.97
N TYR A 1002 -34.16 3.25 39.01
CA TYR A 1002 -35.47 3.89 39.20
C TYR A 1002 -35.78 4.04 40.70
#